data_AF-A0A7X6R6W7-F1
#
_entry.id   AF-A0A7X6R6W7-F1
#
_cell.length_a   1.000
_cell.length_b   1.000
_cell.length_c   1.000
_cell.angle_alpha   90.00
_cell.angle_beta   90.00
_cell.angle_gamma   90.00
#
_symmetry.space_group_name_H-M   'P 1'
#
loop_
_entity.id
_entity.type
_entity.pdbx_description
1 polymer ?
#
loop_
_entity_poly.entity_id
_entity_poly.type
_entity_poly.pdbx_seq_one_letter_code
_entity_poly.pdbx_strand_id
1 'polypeptide(L)'
;MEWLAPFEVSFVQRALWGGLLVSCLCALAGTWVVLRGMAFLSDAMAHGMLPGVAIAALLGGNLVLGAACSAAAMAVGVSVLGRGTRFAADTGIGLLFVGMLSAGVIIVSRSPSFAVDLTGFLFGDVLAVGARDLWYLVAAAVLAAVISVLGYRAFVALTFDPRKAHTLGLRPRMANIALIGLLTLAIVASFHIVGTLLVFGLLIAPPAAAVYWVHRIPLIMLTAAALGALSTFAGLLISWHASTAAGATIAATAVALFFVSALSSWLRERIRASRTTTKPLALGLVLAVITPLIGCATEQSEPAEPTPHGYVAGAEETDEAQPRLVVADNATGDVRVVDLVTEDAIDLGRMEGVDRMSTDGRFAFLSAGDRMRILDAGAWTVDHGDHVHYYRAPARDLGVGTGGPVSVAHADSAVTALVSEAGSTTLLDRSALGAGSVRERGVIADAAAVPYAEHLLVAVPSRTRVEVRTRDGAHASDLAQPCPHPRGSAVTRRGVVFGCADGALLVTARDAAFTAEKIPYPPGTVDADRAVEFRHRRGSATLVAAAGRRGVWVLDVRRKTWTSVDTGPVVAANTAGEGAALLVLTADGLLHSYDAASGRESAVARPLTAPVADGAPAPLILVDEHRAYLNDPVARAIHEIDYTDNLRTARTFRLDIRPTSMVETGR
;
A
#
# COMPACT_ATOMS: atom_id res chain seq x y z
N MET A 1 -34.37 1.58 -41.80
CA MET A 1 -33.07 2.22 -42.10
C MET A 1 -32.97 3.67 -41.60
N GLU A 2 -34.04 4.26 -41.04
CA GLU A 2 -34.03 5.67 -40.57
C GLU A 2 -33.17 5.95 -39.32
N TRP A 3 -32.75 4.93 -38.56
CA TRP A 3 -31.94 5.11 -37.35
C TRP A 3 -30.47 5.50 -37.63
N LEU A 4 -29.95 5.30 -38.84
CA LEU A 4 -28.58 5.71 -39.20
C LEU A 4 -28.53 7.01 -40.02
N ALA A 5 -29.69 7.64 -40.26
CA ALA A 5 -29.82 8.93 -40.94
C ALA A 5 -28.89 10.05 -40.40
N PRO A 6 -28.55 10.12 -39.09
CA PRO A 6 -27.65 11.18 -38.59
C PRO A 6 -26.30 11.17 -39.28
N PHE A 7 -25.77 9.99 -39.63
CA PHE A 7 -24.45 9.83 -40.23
C PHE A 7 -24.40 10.13 -41.73
N GLU A 8 -25.52 10.47 -42.37
CA GLU A 8 -25.53 11.03 -43.73
C GLU A 8 -25.21 12.53 -43.72
N VAL A 9 -25.36 13.18 -42.57
CA VAL A 9 -25.15 14.61 -42.41
C VAL A 9 -23.65 14.91 -42.20
N SER A 10 -23.09 15.78 -43.03
CA SER A 10 -21.64 16.00 -43.09
C SER A 10 -21.00 16.48 -41.77
N PHE A 11 -21.72 17.25 -40.95
CA PHE A 11 -21.18 17.70 -39.65
C PHE A 11 -21.18 16.57 -38.61
N VAL A 12 -22.17 15.68 -38.61
CA VAL A 12 -22.20 14.49 -37.75
C VAL A 12 -21.12 13.48 -38.16
N GLN A 13 -20.84 13.35 -39.46
CA GLN A 13 -19.70 12.55 -39.94
C GLN A 13 -18.37 13.12 -39.42
N ARG A 14 -18.17 14.44 -39.48
CA ARG A 14 -16.96 15.07 -38.93
C ARG A 14 -16.86 14.90 -37.41
N ALA A 15 -17.99 15.01 -36.70
CA ALA A 15 -18.09 14.73 -35.27
C ALA A 15 -17.68 13.29 -34.94
N LEU A 16 -18.14 12.30 -35.73
CA LEU A 16 -17.77 10.91 -35.58
C LEU A 16 -16.27 10.70 -35.81
N TRP A 17 -15.72 11.19 -36.93
CA TRP A 17 -14.28 11.08 -37.19
C TRP A 17 -13.42 11.79 -36.14
N GLY A 18 -13.84 12.96 -35.67
CA GLY A 18 -13.18 13.70 -34.60
C GLY A 18 -13.19 12.90 -33.30
N GLY A 19 -14.36 12.39 -32.88
CA GLY A 19 -14.49 11.60 -31.66
C GLY A 19 -13.76 10.25 -31.71
N LEU A 20 -13.65 9.62 -32.89
CA LEU A 20 -12.82 8.43 -33.10
C LEU A 20 -11.33 8.74 -32.89
N LEU A 21 -10.83 9.83 -33.48
CA LEU A 21 -9.44 10.26 -33.32
C LEU A 21 -9.12 10.62 -31.87
N VAL A 22 -10.03 11.35 -31.21
CA VAL A 22 -9.92 11.68 -29.78
C VAL A 22 -9.95 10.42 -28.93
N SER A 23 -10.82 9.45 -29.24
CA SER A 23 -10.87 8.15 -28.54
C SER A 23 -9.54 7.39 -28.66
N CYS A 24 -8.92 7.37 -29.84
CA CYS A 24 -7.59 6.76 -30.02
C CYS A 24 -6.51 7.49 -29.22
N LEU A 25 -6.49 8.82 -29.29
CA LEU A 25 -5.52 9.66 -28.57
C LEU A 25 -5.65 9.50 -27.05
N CYS A 26 -6.88 9.55 -26.53
CA CYS A 26 -7.21 9.34 -25.14
C CYS A 26 -6.94 7.90 -24.68
N ALA A 27 -7.15 6.89 -25.52
CA ALA A 27 -6.79 5.51 -25.18
C ALA A 27 -5.27 5.33 -24.98
N LEU A 28 -4.44 5.97 -25.82
CA LEU A 28 -2.99 5.90 -25.71
C LEU A 28 -2.46 6.55 -24.43
N ALA A 29 -2.92 7.78 -24.12
CA ALA A 29 -2.52 8.49 -22.92
C ALA A 29 -3.18 7.93 -21.65
N GLY A 30 -4.49 7.72 -21.71
CA GLY A 30 -5.36 7.32 -20.61
C GLY A 30 -5.08 5.92 -20.07
N THR A 31 -4.63 4.99 -20.92
CA THR A 31 -4.18 3.67 -20.44
C THR A 31 -3.05 3.80 -19.41
N TRP A 32 -2.07 4.69 -19.65
CA TRP A 32 -1.00 4.91 -18.68
C TRP A 32 -1.46 5.65 -17.43
N VAL A 33 -2.44 6.54 -17.56
CA VAL A 33 -3.05 7.26 -16.44
C VAL A 33 -3.73 6.27 -15.50
N VAL A 34 -4.58 5.39 -16.04
CA VAL A 34 -5.32 4.37 -15.26
C VAL A 34 -4.37 3.36 -14.62
N LEU A 35 -3.41 2.82 -15.38
CA LEU A 35 -2.47 1.82 -14.86
C LEU A 35 -1.53 2.35 -13.76
N ARG A 36 -1.31 3.67 -13.71
CA ARG A 36 -0.47 4.32 -12.68
C ARG A 36 -1.28 5.00 -11.58
N GLY A 37 -2.61 4.89 -11.58
CA GLY A 37 -3.46 5.55 -10.59
C GLY A 37 -3.43 7.09 -10.63
N MET A 38 -3.08 7.70 -11.77
CA MET A 38 -2.89 9.15 -11.89
C MET A 38 -4.13 9.90 -12.40
N ALA A 39 -5.34 9.39 -12.14
CA ALA A 39 -6.57 9.99 -12.67
C ALA A 39 -6.71 11.47 -12.24
N PHE A 40 -6.37 11.79 -11.00
CA PHE A 40 -6.40 13.17 -10.48
C PHE A 40 -5.49 14.13 -11.26
N LEU A 41 -4.31 13.68 -11.69
CA LEU A 41 -3.41 14.49 -12.53
C LEU A 41 -4.07 14.91 -13.85
N SER A 42 -4.87 14.03 -14.45
CA SER A 42 -5.53 14.35 -15.72
C SER A 42 -6.61 15.43 -15.59
N ASP A 43 -7.38 15.41 -14.51
CA ASP A 43 -8.37 16.45 -14.22
C ASP A 43 -7.70 17.78 -13.84
N ALA A 44 -6.62 17.71 -13.05
CA ALA A 44 -5.81 18.86 -12.69
C ALA A 44 -5.25 19.56 -13.95
N MET A 45 -4.70 18.79 -14.88
CA MET A 45 -4.18 19.29 -16.16
C MET A 45 -5.26 19.94 -17.03
N ALA A 46 -6.49 19.39 -17.03
CA ALA A 46 -7.60 19.93 -17.81
C ALA A 46 -7.97 21.36 -17.37
N HIS A 47 -8.03 21.58 -16.06
CA HIS A 47 -8.32 22.89 -15.48
C HIS A 47 -7.09 23.81 -15.44
N GLY A 48 -5.89 23.24 -15.38
CA GLY A 48 -4.63 23.97 -15.50
C GLY A 48 -4.45 24.68 -16.84
N MET A 49 -5.24 24.37 -17.87
CA MET A 49 -5.24 25.11 -19.13
C MET A 49 -5.95 26.47 -19.04
N LEU A 50 -6.87 26.64 -18.08
CA LEU A 50 -7.79 27.78 -18.03
C LEU A 50 -7.08 29.15 -18.01
N PRO A 51 -5.99 29.39 -17.25
CA PRO A 51 -5.26 30.66 -17.31
C PRO A 51 -4.75 31.00 -18.70
N GLY A 52 -4.14 30.03 -19.39
CA GLY A 52 -3.59 30.26 -20.72
C GLY A 52 -4.67 30.51 -21.76
N VAL A 53 -5.79 29.77 -21.68
CA VAL A 53 -6.96 30.00 -22.54
C VAL A 53 -7.52 31.40 -22.29
N ALA A 54 -7.68 31.80 -21.03
CA ALA A 54 -8.15 33.14 -20.66
C ALA A 54 -7.23 34.24 -21.19
N ILE A 55 -5.91 34.11 -21.02
CA ILE A 55 -4.93 35.09 -21.51
C ILE A 55 -4.95 35.16 -23.05
N ALA A 56 -4.90 34.01 -23.73
CA ALA A 56 -4.94 33.97 -25.19
C ALA A 56 -6.23 34.58 -25.72
N ALA A 57 -7.36 34.31 -25.08
CA ALA A 57 -8.64 34.90 -25.41
C ALA A 57 -8.59 36.44 -25.27
N LEU A 58 -8.12 36.97 -24.13
CA LEU A 58 -8.01 38.42 -23.90
C LEU A 58 -7.10 39.14 -24.89
N LEU A 59 -6.03 38.49 -25.35
CA LEU A 59 -5.10 39.04 -26.33
C LEU A 59 -5.56 38.87 -27.78
N GLY A 60 -6.71 38.22 -28.03
CA GLY A 60 -7.17 37.86 -29.37
C GLY A 60 -6.25 36.86 -30.08
N GLY A 61 -5.49 36.08 -29.30
CA GLY A 61 -4.53 35.09 -29.77
C GLY A 61 -5.13 33.70 -29.99
N ASN A 62 -4.27 32.73 -30.28
CA ASN A 62 -4.67 31.34 -30.49
C ASN A 62 -4.92 30.63 -29.15
N LEU A 63 -6.16 30.20 -28.91
CA LEU A 63 -6.60 29.51 -27.68
C LEU A 63 -5.84 28.21 -27.41
N VAL A 64 -5.53 27.44 -28.46
CA VAL A 64 -4.77 26.18 -28.35
C VAL A 64 -3.35 26.45 -27.88
N LEU A 65 -2.72 27.53 -28.38
CA LEU A 65 -1.39 27.93 -27.95
C LEU A 65 -1.39 28.40 -26.49
N GLY A 66 -2.40 29.16 -26.08
CA GLY A 66 -2.60 29.55 -24.68
C GLY A 66 -2.75 28.34 -23.77
N ALA A 67 -3.65 27.40 -24.11
CA ALA A 67 -3.84 26.15 -23.40
C ALA A 67 -2.54 25.34 -23.32
N ALA A 68 -1.82 25.20 -24.43
CA ALA A 68 -0.54 24.48 -24.48
C ALA A 68 0.50 25.08 -23.54
N CYS A 69 0.67 26.40 -23.54
CA CYS A 69 1.61 27.08 -22.66
C CYS A 69 1.26 26.90 -21.17
N SER A 70 -0.02 27.01 -20.82
CA SER A 70 -0.49 26.83 -19.44
C SER A 70 -0.39 25.37 -18.99
N ALA A 71 -0.80 24.42 -19.82
CA ALA A 71 -0.62 23.01 -19.55
C ALA A 71 0.86 22.62 -19.41
N ALA A 72 1.74 23.19 -20.25
CA ALA A 72 3.18 22.99 -20.12
C ALA A 72 3.72 23.56 -18.80
N ALA A 73 3.26 24.74 -18.37
CA ALA A 73 3.60 25.31 -17.08
C ALA A 73 3.16 24.41 -15.92
N MET A 74 1.95 23.84 -16.00
CA MET A 74 1.47 22.86 -15.03
C MET A 74 2.32 21.58 -15.04
N ALA A 75 2.59 21.01 -16.22
CA ALA A 75 3.41 19.81 -16.38
C ALA A 75 4.81 20.00 -15.79
N VAL A 76 5.42 21.16 -15.99
CA VAL A 76 6.70 21.54 -15.38
C VAL A 76 6.55 21.67 -13.86
N GLY A 77 5.51 22.35 -13.38
CA GLY A 77 5.20 22.49 -11.96
C GLY A 77 5.09 21.14 -11.26
N VAL A 78 4.26 20.24 -11.79
CA VAL A 78 4.08 18.87 -11.28
C VAL A 78 5.41 18.11 -11.32
N SER A 79 6.17 18.23 -12.41
CA SER A 79 7.47 17.57 -12.55
C SER A 79 8.56 18.14 -11.63
N VAL A 80 8.41 19.36 -11.13
CA VAL A 80 9.35 20.00 -10.19
C VAL A 80 8.94 19.71 -8.75
N LEU A 81 7.67 19.91 -8.40
CA LEU A 81 7.13 19.65 -7.05
C LEU A 81 7.22 18.16 -6.70
N GLY A 82 6.95 17.27 -7.66
CA GLY A 82 7.10 15.82 -7.49
C GLY A 82 8.54 15.34 -7.29
N ARG A 83 9.55 16.24 -7.30
CA ARG A 83 10.95 15.90 -6.94
C ARG A 83 11.23 16.04 -5.45
N GLY A 84 10.39 16.78 -4.73
CA GLY A 84 10.54 16.98 -3.29
C GLY A 84 10.00 15.78 -2.52
N THR A 85 10.66 15.41 -1.42
CA THR A 85 10.22 14.34 -0.51
C THR A 85 9.31 14.85 0.62
N ARG A 86 9.02 16.15 0.65
CA ARG A 86 8.32 16.82 1.75
C ARG A 86 6.80 16.74 1.67
N PHE A 87 6.23 16.51 0.50
CA PHE A 87 4.79 16.44 0.29
C PHE A 87 4.45 15.24 -0.59
N ALA A 88 3.28 14.65 -0.37
CA ALA A 88 2.73 13.67 -1.31
C ALA A 88 2.59 14.33 -2.69
N ALA A 89 2.88 13.56 -3.75
CA ALA A 89 2.83 14.07 -5.12
C ALA A 89 1.45 14.68 -5.46
N ASP A 90 0.39 14.07 -4.91
CA ASP A 90 -1.00 14.49 -5.12
C ASP A 90 -1.30 15.84 -4.45
N THR A 91 -0.68 16.14 -3.30
CA THR A 91 -0.79 17.46 -2.66
C THR A 91 -0.22 18.56 -3.55
N GLY A 92 0.93 18.32 -4.19
CA GLY A 92 1.54 19.27 -5.11
C GLY A 92 0.68 19.50 -6.36
N ILE A 93 0.09 18.42 -6.91
CA ILE A 93 -0.85 18.50 -8.02
C ILE A 93 -2.09 19.30 -7.63
N GLY A 94 -2.66 19.05 -6.45
CA GLY A 94 -3.84 19.77 -5.94
C GLY A 94 -3.61 21.26 -5.73
N LEU A 95 -2.46 21.65 -5.17
CA LEU A 95 -2.08 23.06 -5.01
C LEU A 95 -1.91 23.78 -6.35
N LEU A 96 -1.25 23.13 -7.32
CA LEU A 96 -1.11 23.68 -8.67
C LEU A 96 -2.48 23.80 -9.37
N PHE A 97 -3.34 22.80 -9.21
CA PHE A 97 -4.71 22.80 -9.72
C PHE A 97 -5.51 23.99 -9.19
N VAL A 98 -5.62 24.13 -7.87
CA VAL A 98 -6.36 25.24 -7.24
C VAL A 98 -5.75 26.58 -7.61
N GLY A 99 -4.42 26.70 -7.58
CA GLY A 99 -3.71 27.95 -7.88
C GLY A 99 -3.92 28.41 -9.33
N MET A 100 -3.77 27.49 -10.29
CA MET A 100 -3.98 27.81 -11.71
C MET A 100 -5.45 28.05 -12.01
N LEU A 101 -6.37 27.23 -11.49
CA LEU A 101 -7.80 27.45 -11.67
C LEU A 101 -8.22 28.84 -11.15
N SER A 102 -7.78 29.19 -9.93
CA SER A 102 -8.02 30.51 -9.33
C SER A 102 -7.44 31.64 -10.18
N ALA A 103 -6.21 31.50 -10.66
CA ALA A 103 -5.58 32.48 -11.54
C ALA A 103 -6.39 32.72 -12.82
N GLY A 104 -6.85 31.64 -13.46
CA GLY A 104 -7.66 31.73 -14.66
C GLY A 104 -9.01 32.40 -14.41
N VAL A 105 -9.69 32.06 -13.31
CA VAL A 105 -10.95 32.71 -12.92
C VAL A 105 -10.76 34.21 -12.62
N ILE A 106 -9.66 34.59 -11.96
CA ILE A 106 -9.32 36.01 -11.69
C ILE A 106 -9.09 36.79 -12.99
N ILE A 107 -8.45 36.16 -13.99
CA ILE A 107 -8.18 36.78 -15.29
C ILE A 107 -9.51 36.99 -16.05
N VAL A 108 -10.39 35.99 -16.06
CA VAL A 108 -11.69 36.08 -16.72
C VAL A 108 -12.59 37.12 -16.04
N SER A 109 -12.65 37.16 -14.71
CA SER A 109 -13.55 38.04 -13.95
C SER A 109 -13.25 39.53 -14.09
N ARG A 110 -12.02 39.90 -14.50
CA ARG A 110 -11.62 41.29 -14.73
C ARG A 110 -11.98 41.83 -16.11
N SER A 111 -12.56 41.03 -16.99
CA SER A 111 -12.82 41.44 -18.36
C SER A 111 -14.26 41.91 -18.55
N PRO A 112 -14.49 43.22 -18.80
CA PRO A 112 -15.84 43.82 -18.81
C PRO A 112 -16.70 43.39 -20.01
N SER A 113 -16.10 42.75 -21.02
CA SER A 113 -16.76 42.36 -22.27
C SER A 113 -16.48 40.90 -22.69
N PHE A 114 -15.81 40.10 -21.85
CA PHE A 114 -15.61 38.67 -22.11
C PHE A 114 -16.59 37.82 -21.32
N ALA A 115 -17.58 37.28 -22.03
CA ALA A 115 -18.03 35.93 -21.75
C ALA A 115 -17.12 34.99 -22.54
N VAL A 116 -16.02 34.53 -21.95
CA VAL A 116 -15.49 33.22 -22.40
C VAL A 116 -16.68 32.29 -22.22
N ASP A 117 -17.14 31.65 -23.30
CA ASP A 117 -18.21 30.68 -23.21
C ASP A 117 -17.70 29.49 -22.40
N LEU A 118 -17.81 29.60 -21.07
CA LEU A 118 -17.41 28.58 -20.10
C LEU A 118 -18.15 27.28 -20.39
N THR A 119 -19.37 27.38 -20.93
CA THR A 119 -20.16 26.24 -21.41
C THR A 119 -19.48 25.59 -22.60
N GLY A 120 -19.10 26.37 -23.62
CA GLY A 120 -18.32 25.90 -24.77
C GLY A 120 -16.94 25.35 -24.40
N PHE A 121 -16.30 25.87 -23.35
CA PHE A 121 -15.03 25.33 -22.84
C PHE A 121 -15.21 24.01 -22.09
N LEU A 122 -16.22 23.91 -21.21
CA LEU A 122 -16.47 22.75 -20.37
C LEU A 122 -17.06 21.57 -21.17
N PHE A 123 -18.00 21.86 -22.06
CA PHE A 123 -18.76 20.86 -22.81
C PHE A 123 -18.32 20.70 -24.28
N GLY A 124 -17.59 21.68 -24.83
CA GLY A 124 -17.19 21.68 -26.24
C GLY A 124 -18.38 21.83 -27.19
N ASP A 125 -18.09 21.93 -28.49
CA ASP A 125 -19.07 21.70 -29.56
C ASP A 125 -18.53 20.68 -30.56
N VAL A 126 -18.77 19.40 -30.23
CA VAL A 126 -18.36 18.25 -31.06
C VAL A 126 -19.02 18.29 -32.45
N LEU A 127 -20.16 18.97 -32.61
CA LEU A 127 -20.84 19.08 -33.89
C LEU A 127 -20.23 20.17 -34.78
N ALA A 128 -19.52 21.14 -34.21
CA ALA A 128 -18.85 22.23 -34.92
C ALA A 128 -17.47 21.86 -35.49
N VAL A 129 -17.06 20.59 -35.43
CA VAL A 129 -15.75 20.13 -35.91
C VAL A 129 -15.53 20.43 -37.40
N GLY A 130 -14.45 21.17 -37.68
CA GLY A 130 -14.02 21.52 -39.03
C GLY A 130 -13.04 20.51 -39.64
N ALA A 131 -12.79 20.65 -40.94
CA ALA A 131 -11.83 19.80 -41.66
C ALA A 131 -10.37 20.01 -41.20
N ARG A 132 -10.01 21.22 -40.78
CA ARG A 132 -8.67 21.52 -40.24
C ARG A 132 -8.45 20.84 -38.89
N ASP A 133 -9.47 20.79 -38.04
CA ASP A 133 -9.42 20.17 -36.73
C ASP A 133 -9.15 18.66 -36.84
N LEU A 134 -9.74 18.00 -37.85
CA LEU A 134 -9.44 16.59 -38.14
C LEU A 134 -7.97 16.37 -38.48
N TRP A 135 -7.36 17.23 -39.30
CA TRP A 135 -5.93 17.12 -39.62
C TRP A 135 -5.05 17.36 -38.40
N TYR A 136 -5.41 18.30 -37.52
CA TYR A 136 -4.72 18.49 -36.25
C TYR A 136 -4.82 17.26 -35.34
N LEU A 137 -6.01 16.65 -35.23
CA LEU A 137 -6.21 15.42 -34.47
C LEU A 137 -5.45 14.22 -35.05
N VAL A 138 -5.40 14.08 -36.38
CA VAL A 138 -4.59 13.04 -37.04
C VAL A 138 -3.11 13.23 -36.69
N ALA A 139 -2.58 14.45 -36.82
CA ALA A 139 -1.19 14.74 -36.48
C ALA A 139 -0.90 14.46 -35.00
N ALA A 140 -1.78 14.87 -34.09
CA ALA A 140 -1.66 14.61 -32.66
C ALA A 140 -1.74 13.11 -32.32
N ALA A 141 -2.65 12.36 -32.94
CA ALA A 141 -2.80 10.92 -32.75
C ALA A 141 -1.57 10.15 -33.25
N VAL A 142 -1.01 10.51 -34.41
CA VAL A 142 0.23 9.93 -34.93
C VAL A 142 1.40 10.23 -33.98
N LEU A 143 1.54 11.48 -33.52
CA LEU A 143 2.58 11.85 -32.58
C LEU A 143 2.45 11.09 -31.25
N ALA A 144 1.25 10.98 -30.71
CA ALA A 144 0.96 10.21 -29.50
C ALA A 144 1.27 8.72 -29.66
N ALA A 145 0.97 8.15 -30.83
CA ALA A 145 1.30 6.76 -31.14
C ALA A 145 2.81 6.55 -31.20
N VAL A 146 3.55 7.46 -31.86
CA VAL A 146 5.02 7.43 -31.92
C VAL A 146 5.62 7.51 -30.52
N ILE A 147 5.17 8.47 -29.69
CA ILE A 147 5.62 8.60 -28.30
C ILE A 147 5.31 7.32 -27.50
N SER A 148 4.11 6.77 -27.65
CA SER A 148 3.71 5.54 -26.95
C SER A 148 4.54 4.32 -27.35
N VAL A 149 4.85 4.17 -28.64
CA VAL A 149 5.65 3.04 -29.15
C VAL A 149 7.12 3.18 -28.74
N LEU A 150 7.73 4.35 -28.94
CA LEU A 150 9.13 4.59 -28.57
C LEU A 150 9.33 4.55 -27.06
N GLY A 151 8.37 5.08 -26.30
CA GLY A 151 8.38 5.13 -24.85
C GLY A 151 7.94 3.83 -24.17
N TYR A 152 7.36 2.87 -24.90
CA TYR A 152 6.67 1.70 -24.33
C TYR A 152 7.48 1.01 -23.23
N ARG A 153 8.71 0.59 -23.52
CA ARG A 153 9.56 -0.12 -22.56
C ARG A 153 9.83 0.70 -21.29
N ALA A 154 10.03 2.00 -21.44
CA ALA A 154 10.30 2.90 -20.33
C ALA A 154 9.05 3.22 -19.51
N PHE A 155 7.89 3.37 -20.15
CA PHE A 155 6.60 3.56 -19.48
C PHE A 155 6.19 2.31 -18.68
N VAL A 156 6.35 1.12 -19.26
CA VAL A 156 6.12 -0.15 -18.57
C VAL A 156 7.02 -0.24 -17.34
N ALA A 157 8.33 -0.05 -17.50
CA ALA A 157 9.26 -0.16 -16.37
C ALA A 157 8.96 0.86 -15.27
N LEU A 158 8.61 2.10 -15.64
CA LEU A 158 8.22 3.16 -14.71
C LEU A 158 6.90 2.86 -13.97
N THR A 159 5.96 2.16 -14.63
CA THR A 159 4.66 1.78 -14.03
C THR A 159 4.82 0.72 -12.95
N PHE A 160 5.80 -0.18 -13.08
CA PHE A 160 6.06 -1.21 -12.07
C PHE A 160 6.97 -0.73 -10.94
N ASP A 161 8.14 -0.20 -11.27
CA ASP A 161 9.10 0.29 -10.29
C ASP A 161 10.13 1.23 -10.95
N PRO A 162 10.19 2.52 -10.55
CA PRO A 162 11.20 3.47 -11.03
C PRO A 162 12.65 3.00 -10.80
N ARG A 163 12.94 2.24 -9.73
CA ARG A 163 14.27 1.70 -9.41
C ARG A 163 14.65 0.60 -10.39
N LYS A 164 13.69 -0.28 -10.73
CA LYS A 164 13.87 -1.33 -11.74
C LYS A 164 14.09 -0.75 -13.15
N ALA A 165 13.43 0.36 -13.48
CA ALA A 165 13.71 1.09 -14.71
C ALA A 165 15.17 1.62 -14.73
N HIS A 166 15.69 2.09 -13.59
CA HIS A 166 17.08 2.57 -13.49
C HIS A 166 18.11 1.43 -13.64
N THR A 167 17.88 0.27 -13.02
CA THR A 167 18.80 -0.88 -13.14
C THR A 167 18.80 -1.51 -14.54
N LEU A 168 17.71 -1.36 -15.29
CA LEU A 168 17.63 -1.75 -16.71
C LEU A 168 18.29 -0.74 -17.67
N GLY A 169 18.98 0.28 -17.16
CA GLY A 169 19.64 1.32 -17.95
C GLY A 169 18.68 2.31 -18.61
N LEU A 170 17.40 2.32 -18.22
CA LEU A 170 16.42 3.28 -18.70
C LEU A 170 16.52 4.58 -17.90
N ARG A 171 15.91 5.66 -18.41
CA ARG A 171 15.90 6.98 -17.76
C ARG A 171 14.49 7.27 -17.20
N PRO A 172 14.14 6.81 -15.98
CA PRO A 172 12.79 6.95 -15.41
C PRO A 172 12.28 8.39 -15.42
N ARG A 173 13.17 9.36 -15.17
CA ARG A 173 12.84 10.79 -15.19
C ARG A 173 12.35 11.26 -16.56
N MET A 174 13.03 10.86 -17.64
CA MET A 174 12.63 11.20 -19.00
C MET A 174 11.34 10.49 -19.39
N ALA A 175 11.16 9.25 -18.94
CA ALA A 175 9.92 8.51 -19.15
C ALA A 175 8.72 9.20 -18.48
N ASN A 176 8.88 9.69 -17.25
CA ASN A 176 7.81 10.42 -16.57
C ASN A 176 7.47 11.74 -17.29
N ILE A 177 8.48 12.50 -17.72
CA ILE A 177 8.26 13.74 -18.49
C ILE A 177 7.56 13.44 -19.82
N ALA A 178 7.98 12.39 -20.54
CA ALA A 178 7.34 11.99 -21.79
C ALA A 178 5.89 11.52 -21.60
N LEU A 179 5.57 10.88 -20.47
CA LEU A 179 4.22 10.45 -20.13
C LEU A 179 3.32 11.63 -19.75
N ILE A 180 3.82 12.58 -18.96
CA ILE A 180 3.13 13.85 -18.70
C ILE A 180 2.95 14.66 -19.99
N GLY A 181 3.96 14.65 -20.88
CA GLY A 181 3.88 15.27 -22.20
C GLY A 181 2.85 14.62 -23.12
N LEU A 182 2.76 13.29 -23.13
CA LEU A 182 1.74 12.53 -23.85
C LEU A 182 0.33 12.87 -23.35
N LEU A 183 0.15 12.94 -22.02
CA LEU A 183 -1.10 13.36 -21.39
C LEU A 183 -1.45 14.80 -21.78
N THR A 184 -0.49 15.72 -21.69
CA THR A 184 -0.66 17.12 -22.06
C THR A 184 -1.05 17.25 -23.54
N LEU A 185 -0.39 16.53 -24.43
CA LEU A 185 -0.71 16.48 -25.85
C LEU A 185 -2.15 16.00 -26.08
N ALA A 186 -2.55 14.92 -25.41
CA ALA A 186 -3.90 14.36 -25.53
C ALA A 186 -4.98 15.36 -25.10
N ILE A 187 -4.77 16.01 -23.95
CA ILE A 187 -5.71 17.00 -23.40
C ILE A 187 -5.76 18.25 -24.30
N VAL A 188 -4.61 18.84 -24.63
CA VAL A 188 -4.53 20.10 -25.40
C VAL A 188 -5.02 19.93 -26.85
N ALA A 189 -4.74 18.80 -27.49
CA ALA A 189 -5.20 18.57 -28.87
C ALA A 189 -6.71 18.32 -28.94
N SER A 190 -7.32 17.84 -27.85
CA SER A 190 -8.73 17.42 -27.85
C SER A 190 -9.68 18.45 -27.25
N PHE A 191 -9.24 19.26 -26.27
CA PHE A 191 -10.16 20.13 -25.51
C PHE A 191 -10.88 21.17 -26.38
N HIS A 192 -10.21 21.79 -27.34
CA HIS A 192 -10.80 22.84 -28.18
C HIS A 192 -11.90 22.30 -29.11
N ILE A 193 -11.86 21.00 -29.40
CA ILE A 193 -12.78 20.33 -30.32
C ILE A 193 -13.95 19.72 -29.55
N VAL A 194 -13.65 19.11 -28.41
CA VAL A 194 -14.56 18.17 -27.75
C VAL A 194 -14.95 18.62 -26.34
N GLY A 195 -14.27 19.62 -25.77
CA GLY A 195 -14.49 20.12 -24.41
C GLY A 195 -13.73 19.33 -23.36
N THR A 196 -13.46 19.95 -22.20
CA THR A 196 -12.69 19.31 -21.12
C THR A 196 -13.40 18.11 -20.51
N LEU A 197 -14.74 18.16 -20.37
CA LEU A 197 -15.55 17.09 -19.79
C LEU A 197 -15.44 15.79 -20.58
N LEU A 198 -15.66 15.86 -21.91
CA LEU A 198 -15.65 14.67 -22.74
C LEU A 198 -14.22 14.14 -22.94
N VAL A 199 -13.21 15.01 -22.98
CA VAL A 199 -11.81 14.58 -22.96
C VAL A 199 -11.51 13.74 -21.72
N PHE A 200 -11.87 14.22 -20.53
CA PHE A 200 -11.66 13.47 -19.29
C PHE A 200 -12.44 12.14 -19.30
N GLY A 201 -13.71 12.16 -19.73
CA GLY A 201 -14.52 10.95 -19.86
C GLY A 201 -13.89 9.87 -20.75
N LEU A 202 -13.40 10.25 -21.94
CA LEU A 202 -12.76 9.32 -22.88
C LEU A 202 -11.33 8.93 -22.47
N LEU A 203 -10.65 9.76 -21.69
CA LEU A 203 -9.32 9.49 -21.15
C LEU A 203 -9.36 8.47 -20.01
N ILE A 204 -10.41 8.45 -19.20
CA ILE A 204 -10.50 7.60 -18.00
C ILE A 204 -11.41 6.38 -18.21
N ALA A 205 -12.65 6.58 -18.66
CA ALA A 205 -13.65 5.50 -18.61
C ALA A 205 -13.35 4.33 -19.57
N PRO A 206 -13.00 4.54 -20.86
CA PRO A 206 -12.68 3.42 -21.76
C PRO A 206 -11.43 2.62 -21.33
N PRO A 207 -10.30 3.25 -20.92
CA PRO A 207 -9.17 2.48 -20.39
C PRO A 207 -9.47 1.75 -19.08
N ALA A 208 -10.24 2.36 -18.16
CA ALA A 208 -10.66 1.68 -16.93
C ALA A 208 -11.58 0.47 -17.23
N ALA A 209 -12.48 0.60 -18.21
CA ALA A 209 -13.32 -0.49 -18.67
C ALA A 209 -12.49 -1.63 -19.29
N ALA A 210 -11.49 -1.29 -20.11
CA ALA A 210 -10.65 -2.24 -20.82
C ALA A 210 -9.85 -3.20 -19.91
N VAL A 211 -9.39 -2.72 -18.74
CA VAL A 211 -8.58 -3.51 -17.78
C VAL A 211 -9.32 -4.77 -17.28
N TYR A 212 -10.65 -4.76 -17.22
CA TYR A 212 -11.44 -5.93 -16.81
C TYR A 212 -11.45 -7.09 -17.82
N TRP A 213 -11.00 -6.86 -19.06
CA TRP A 213 -11.11 -7.84 -20.14
C TRP A 213 -9.76 -8.35 -20.64
N VAL A 214 -8.75 -7.48 -20.62
CA VAL A 214 -7.45 -7.77 -21.22
C VAL A 214 -6.31 -7.32 -20.30
N HIS A 215 -5.24 -8.13 -20.27
CA HIS A 215 -4.14 -7.97 -19.31
C HIS A 215 -2.84 -7.47 -19.97
N ARG A 216 -2.78 -7.37 -21.30
CA ARG A 216 -1.60 -6.87 -22.04
C ARG A 216 -1.81 -5.39 -22.37
N ILE A 217 -0.86 -4.53 -22.03
CA ILE A 217 -0.98 -3.07 -22.20
C ILE A 217 -1.39 -2.64 -23.63
N PRO A 218 -0.78 -3.17 -24.71
CA PRO A 218 -1.21 -2.83 -26.07
C PRO A 218 -2.65 -3.28 -26.37
N LEU A 219 -3.10 -4.39 -25.78
CA LEU A 219 -4.49 -4.83 -25.91
C LEU A 219 -5.43 -3.93 -25.10
N ILE A 220 -5.02 -3.46 -23.92
CA ILE A 220 -5.78 -2.48 -23.13
C ILE A 220 -5.97 -1.19 -23.94
N MET A 221 -4.91 -0.68 -24.59
CA MET A 221 -5.01 0.50 -25.46
C MET A 221 -5.97 0.28 -26.63
N LEU A 222 -5.90 -0.88 -27.29
CA LEU A 222 -6.76 -1.20 -28.42
C LEU A 222 -8.23 -1.36 -28.01
N THR A 223 -8.49 -2.07 -26.91
CA THR A 223 -9.85 -2.24 -26.39
C THR A 223 -10.41 -0.93 -25.85
N ALA A 224 -9.59 -0.09 -25.20
CA ALA A 224 -9.99 1.25 -24.78
C ALA A 224 -10.36 2.14 -25.97
N ALA A 225 -9.56 2.12 -27.05
CA ALA A 225 -9.88 2.84 -28.27
C ALA A 225 -11.19 2.35 -28.90
N ALA A 226 -11.43 1.04 -28.93
CA ALA A 226 -12.67 0.45 -29.42
C ALA A 226 -13.88 0.82 -28.56
N LEU A 227 -13.74 0.81 -27.23
CA LEU A 227 -14.80 1.23 -26.30
C LEU A 227 -15.10 2.72 -26.43
N GLY A 228 -14.08 3.58 -26.54
CA GLY A 228 -14.26 5.02 -26.78
C GLY A 228 -14.91 5.31 -28.13
N ALA A 229 -14.52 4.59 -29.17
CA ALA A 229 -15.15 4.66 -30.48
C ALA A 229 -16.63 4.25 -30.44
N LEU A 230 -16.94 3.18 -29.71
CA LEU A 230 -18.31 2.73 -29.47
C LEU A 230 -19.11 3.78 -28.69
N SER A 231 -18.54 4.39 -27.65
CA SER A 231 -19.17 5.48 -26.91
C SER A 231 -19.42 6.71 -27.78
N THR A 232 -18.49 7.04 -28.67
CA THR A 232 -18.64 8.15 -29.63
C THR A 232 -19.81 7.88 -30.58
N PHE A 233 -19.83 6.71 -31.19
CA PHE A 233 -20.89 6.32 -32.13
C PHE A 233 -22.26 6.28 -31.45
N ALA A 234 -22.37 5.54 -30.33
CA ALA A 234 -23.62 5.41 -29.59
C ALA A 234 -24.06 6.75 -28.97
N GLY A 235 -23.12 7.54 -28.46
CA GLY A 235 -23.40 8.85 -27.86
C GLY A 235 -23.91 9.88 -28.87
N LEU A 236 -23.35 9.91 -30.09
CA LEU A 236 -23.85 10.76 -31.18
C LEU A 236 -25.25 10.32 -31.63
N LEU A 237 -25.48 9.02 -31.72
CA LEU A 237 -26.77 8.46 -32.10
C LEU A 237 -27.86 8.79 -31.05
N ILE A 238 -27.55 8.59 -29.77
CA ILE A 238 -28.44 8.94 -28.65
C ILE A 238 -28.67 10.46 -28.63
N SER A 239 -27.62 11.27 -28.78
CA SER A 239 -27.72 12.73 -28.77
C SER A 239 -28.63 13.24 -29.88
N TRP A 240 -28.54 12.66 -31.08
CA TRP A 240 -29.42 13.02 -32.20
C TRP A 240 -30.89 12.74 -31.89
N HIS A 241 -31.22 11.54 -31.41
CA HIS A 241 -32.61 11.16 -31.17
C HIS A 241 -33.20 11.75 -29.89
N ALA A 242 -32.38 11.95 -28.86
CA ALA A 242 -32.79 12.51 -27.58
C ALA A 242 -32.62 14.04 -27.49
N SER A 243 -32.07 14.68 -28.53
CA SER A 243 -31.78 16.13 -28.57
C SER A 243 -30.93 16.61 -27.38
N THR A 244 -30.01 15.78 -26.91
CA THR A 244 -29.10 16.08 -25.79
C THR A 244 -27.76 16.61 -26.29
N ALA A 245 -26.98 17.27 -25.41
CA ALA A 245 -25.63 17.74 -25.74
C ALA A 245 -24.72 16.56 -26.13
N ALA A 246 -24.19 16.59 -27.37
CA ALA A 246 -23.40 15.49 -27.94
C ALA A 246 -22.20 15.11 -27.07
N GLY A 247 -21.42 16.11 -26.64
CA GLY A 247 -20.23 15.89 -25.81
C GLY A 247 -20.55 15.17 -24.50
N ALA A 248 -21.53 15.67 -23.76
CA ALA A 248 -21.98 15.08 -22.49
C ALA A 248 -22.58 13.67 -22.69
N THR A 249 -23.30 13.45 -23.78
CA THR A 249 -23.94 12.14 -24.07
C THR A 249 -22.90 11.07 -24.38
N ILE A 250 -21.84 11.40 -25.14
CA ILE A 250 -20.73 10.49 -25.40
C ILE A 250 -20.00 10.16 -24.08
N ALA A 251 -19.73 11.15 -23.23
CA ALA A 251 -19.07 10.95 -21.95
C ALA A 251 -19.89 10.05 -21.03
N ALA A 252 -21.19 10.30 -20.90
CA ALA A 252 -22.11 9.47 -20.13
C ALA A 252 -22.16 8.03 -20.68
N THR A 253 -22.11 7.86 -22.00
CA THR A 253 -22.06 6.54 -22.64
C THR A 253 -20.76 5.81 -22.32
N ALA A 254 -19.62 6.50 -22.31
CA ALA A 254 -18.32 5.93 -21.92
C ALA A 254 -18.32 5.46 -20.46
N VAL A 255 -18.87 6.28 -19.55
CA VAL A 255 -19.05 5.93 -18.13
C VAL A 255 -19.99 4.75 -17.96
N ALA A 256 -21.10 4.70 -18.71
CA ALA A 256 -22.02 3.56 -18.68
C ALA A 256 -21.34 2.26 -19.14
N LEU A 257 -20.54 2.30 -20.20
CA LEU A 257 -19.76 1.14 -20.65
C LEU A 257 -18.75 0.67 -19.60
N PHE A 258 -18.16 1.58 -18.83
CA PHE A 258 -17.31 1.22 -17.69
C PHE A 258 -18.09 0.42 -16.63
N PHE A 259 -19.26 0.92 -16.19
CA PHE A 259 -20.06 0.21 -15.18
C PHE A 259 -20.58 -1.13 -15.70
N VAL A 260 -20.99 -1.21 -16.97
CA VAL A 260 -21.38 -2.48 -17.60
C VAL A 260 -20.20 -3.45 -17.63
N SER A 261 -19.00 -2.95 -17.95
CA SER A 261 -17.78 -3.74 -17.94
C SER A 261 -17.49 -4.31 -16.55
N ALA A 262 -17.49 -3.48 -15.51
CA ALA A 262 -17.23 -3.87 -14.13
C ALA A 262 -18.29 -4.84 -13.58
N LEU A 263 -19.58 -4.59 -13.86
CA LEU A 263 -20.66 -5.50 -13.46
C LEU A 263 -20.52 -6.86 -14.15
N SER A 264 -20.15 -6.86 -15.44
CA SER A 264 -20.01 -8.08 -16.21
C SER A 264 -18.80 -8.92 -15.76
N SER A 265 -17.69 -8.31 -15.33
CA SER A 265 -16.55 -9.04 -14.76
C SER A 265 -16.90 -9.64 -13.41
N TRP A 266 -17.53 -8.85 -12.53
CA TRP A 266 -18.01 -9.33 -11.22
C TRP A 266 -18.96 -10.53 -11.36
N LEU A 267 -19.93 -10.46 -12.29
CA LEU A 267 -20.86 -11.55 -12.53
C LEU A 267 -20.16 -12.80 -13.10
N ARG A 268 -19.18 -12.61 -14.01
CA ARG A 268 -18.38 -13.73 -14.57
C ARG A 268 -17.60 -14.46 -13.48
N GLU A 269 -17.00 -13.73 -12.55
CA GLU A 269 -16.24 -14.30 -11.43
C GLU A 269 -17.15 -15.08 -10.47
N ARG A 270 -18.32 -14.51 -10.15
CA ARG A 270 -19.32 -15.16 -9.28
C ARG A 270 -19.90 -16.43 -9.90
N ILE A 271 -20.16 -16.45 -11.22
CA ILE A 271 -20.61 -17.64 -11.96
C ILE A 271 -19.50 -18.71 -12.00
N ARG A 272 -18.22 -18.32 -12.15
CA ARG A 272 -17.09 -19.26 -12.11
C ARG A 272 -16.91 -19.87 -10.72
N ALA A 273 -17.02 -19.08 -9.66
CA ALA A 273 -16.97 -19.55 -8.28
C ALA A 273 -18.14 -20.49 -7.92
N SER A 274 -19.33 -20.26 -8.51
CA SER A 274 -20.49 -21.13 -8.34
C SER A 274 -20.40 -22.46 -9.12
N ARG A 275 -19.48 -22.59 -10.08
CA ARG A 275 -19.29 -23.84 -10.86
C ARG A 275 -18.43 -24.89 -10.14
N THR A 276 -17.75 -24.53 -9.05
CA THR A 276 -16.96 -25.46 -8.21
C THR A 276 -17.72 -26.00 -6.99
N THR A 277 -18.96 -25.59 -6.79
CA THR A 277 -19.82 -26.09 -5.69
C THR A 277 -21.23 -26.30 -6.22
N THR A 278 -21.54 -27.54 -6.59
CA THR A 278 -22.93 -27.96 -6.80
C THR A 278 -23.66 -27.96 -5.46
N LYS A 279 -24.40 -26.89 -5.16
CA LYS A 279 -25.74 -26.98 -4.55
C LYS A 279 -26.65 -25.92 -5.19
N PRO A 280 -27.85 -26.30 -5.67
CA PRO A 280 -28.76 -25.39 -6.33
C PRO A 280 -29.63 -24.69 -5.28
N LEU A 281 -29.56 -23.37 -5.17
CA LEU A 281 -30.72 -22.61 -4.68
C LEU A 281 -30.58 -21.11 -5.02
N ALA A 282 -31.71 -20.57 -5.49
CA ALA A 282 -32.03 -19.16 -5.68
C ALA A 282 -31.46 -18.45 -6.93
N LEU A 283 -31.94 -18.92 -8.09
CA LEU A 283 -32.22 -18.07 -9.24
C LEU A 283 -33.43 -17.19 -8.88
N GLY A 284 -33.23 -15.88 -8.73
CA GLY A 284 -34.35 -14.94 -8.63
C GLY A 284 -34.00 -13.60 -8.02
N LEU A 285 -33.34 -12.72 -8.80
CA LEU A 285 -33.77 -11.33 -9.00
C LEU A 285 -32.80 -10.61 -9.97
N VAL A 286 -33.03 -10.73 -11.27
CA VAL A 286 -32.45 -9.84 -12.28
C VAL A 286 -33.57 -9.49 -13.25
N LEU A 287 -34.42 -8.52 -12.86
CA LEU A 287 -35.25 -7.74 -13.77
C LEU A 287 -36.00 -6.63 -13.01
N ALA A 288 -35.33 -5.54 -12.62
CA ALA A 288 -36.04 -4.32 -12.17
C ALA A 288 -35.14 -3.08 -12.11
N VAL A 289 -34.47 -2.67 -13.21
CA VAL A 289 -33.99 -1.28 -13.32
C VAL A 289 -34.04 -0.82 -14.78
N ILE A 290 -35.24 -0.66 -15.33
CA ILE A 290 -35.53 0.32 -16.39
C ILE A 290 -36.97 0.79 -16.15
N THR A 291 -37.15 1.89 -15.40
CA THR A 291 -37.88 3.11 -15.83
C THR A 291 -37.90 4.13 -14.68
N PRO A 292 -37.77 5.43 -14.98
CA PRO A 292 -37.62 6.51 -13.99
C PRO A 292 -38.98 7.00 -13.48
N LEU A 293 -39.01 7.73 -12.36
CA LEU A 293 -39.89 8.89 -12.10
C LEU A 293 -39.62 9.48 -10.70
N ILE A 294 -39.27 10.77 -10.71
CA ILE A 294 -39.82 11.86 -9.90
C ILE A 294 -40.32 11.52 -8.48
N GLY A 295 -39.67 12.16 -7.50
CA GLY A 295 -40.36 12.84 -6.40
C GLY A 295 -40.99 11.97 -5.32
N CYS A 296 -40.26 11.80 -4.21
CA CYS A 296 -40.73 12.18 -2.88
C CYS A 296 -39.56 12.06 -1.91
N ALA A 297 -39.25 13.17 -1.24
CA ALA A 297 -38.36 13.17 -0.10
C ALA A 297 -39.04 12.37 1.03
N THR A 298 -38.50 11.21 1.32
CA THR A 298 -38.65 10.54 2.62
C THR A 298 -37.23 10.35 3.14
N GLU A 299 -36.97 10.88 4.34
CA GLU A 299 -35.74 10.57 5.08
C GLU A 299 -35.67 9.05 5.23
N GLN A 300 -34.84 8.44 4.38
CA GLN A 300 -34.41 7.07 4.54
C GLN A 300 -33.35 7.09 5.63
N SER A 301 -33.66 6.48 6.77
CA SER A 301 -32.62 6.05 7.71
C SER A 301 -31.59 5.26 6.92
N GLU A 302 -30.34 5.73 6.95
CA GLU A 302 -29.23 5.08 6.25
C GLU A 302 -29.22 3.58 6.61
N PRO A 303 -29.17 2.68 5.62
CA PRO A 303 -28.85 1.29 5.89
C PRO A 303 -27.48 1.30 6.58
N ALA A 304 -27.40 0.76 7.80
CA ALA A 304 -26.14 0.62 8.52
C ALA A 304 -25.11 0.00 7.58
N GLU A 305 -23.99 0.72 7.38
CA GLU A 305 -22.89 0.23 6.56
C GLU A 305 -22.51 -1.19 7.04
N PRO A 306 -22.27 -2.13 6.11
CA PRO A 306 -21.86 -3.47 6.49
C PRO A 306 -20.58 -3.36 7.33
N THR A 307 -20.65 -3.83 8.58
CA THR A 307 -19.53 -3.75 9.53
C THR A 307 -18.28 -4.38 8.90
N PRO A 308 -17.21 -3.61 8.64
CA PRO A 308 -16.00 -4.12 8.03
C PRO A 308 -15.39 -5.27 8.86
N HIS A 309 -14.79 -6.25 8.21
CA HIS A 309 -14.13 -7.35 8.91
C HIS A 309 -12.91 -6.82 9.67
N GLY A 310 -12.85 -7.14 10.97
CA GLY A 310 -11.81 -6.63 11.88
C GLY A 310 -12.15 -5.28 12.54
N TYR A 311 -13.32 -4.70 12.23
CA TYR A 311 -13.86 -3.58 13.00
C TYR A 311 -14.11 -3.97 14.45
N VAL A 312 -13.76 -3.05 15.36
CA VAL A 312 -14.10 -3.12 16.79
C VAL A 312 -14.91 -1.88 17.12
N ALA A 313 -15.96 -2.02 17.93
CA ALA A 313 -16.82 -0.89 18.31
C ALA A 313 -15.99 0.27 18.89
N GLY A 314 -16.14 1.46 18.31
CA GLY A 314 -15.39 2.67 18.68
C GLY A 314 -14.01 2.79 18.04
N ALA A 315 -13.72 1.98 17.03
CA ALA A 315 -12.57 2.14 16.16
C ALA A 315 -12.92 2.99 14.93
N GLU A 316 -11.96 3.77 14.47
CA GLU A 316 -11.99 4.52 13.22
C GLU A 316 -11.17 3.75 12.17
N GLU A 317 -11.74 3.54 10.99
CA GLU A 317 -10.98 3.07 9.84
C GLU A 317 -10.25 4.25 9.21
N THR A 318 -8.99 4.07 8.87
CA THR A 318 -8.09 5.12 8.37
C THR A 318 -7.47 4.71 7.04
N ASP A 319 -7.11 5.69 6.21
CA ASP A 319 -6.55 5.45 4.86
C ASP A 319 -5.11 4.89 4.90
N GLU A 320 -4.40 5.09 6.01
CA GLU A 320 -2.98 4.74 6.16
C GLU A 320 -2.70 4.05 7.50
N ALA A 321 -1.62 3.27 7.55
CA ALA A 321 -1.19 2.59 8.77
C ALA A 321 -0.98 3.57 9.93
N GLN A 322 -1.37 3.14 11.13
CA GLN A 322 -1.30 3.94 12.37
C GLN A 322 -0.26 3.34 13.33
N PRO A 323 1.04 3.34 12.98
CA PRO A 323 2.04 2.65 13.79
C PRO A 323 2.23 3.34 15.14
N ARG A 324 2.34 2.54 16.19
CA ARG A 324 2.53 3.00 17.57
C ARG A 324 3.68 2.25 18.22
N LEU A 325 4.38 2.91 19.14
CA LEU A 325 5.37 2.27 19.99
C LEU A 325 4.82 2.19 21.41
N VAL A 326 4.72 0.98 21.96
CA VAL A 326 4.50 0.80 23.39
C VAL A 326 5.87 0.79 24.05
N VAL A 327 6.05 1.64 25.05
CA VAL A 327 7.34 1.92 25.69
C VAL A 327 7.19 1.79 27.19
N ALA A 328 8.13 1.13 27.85
CA ALA A 328 8.18 1.00 29.30
C ALA A 328 9.52 1.48 29.87
N ASP A 329 9.45 2.12 31.04
CA ASP A 329 10.59 2.45 31.89
C ASP A 329 10.69 1.41 33.01
N ASN A 330 11.76 0.60 33.00
CA ASN A 330 11.94 -0.47 33.97
C ASN A 330 12.17 0.03 35.41
N ALA A 331 12.65 1.27 35.58
CA ALA A 331 13.01 1.84 36.87
C ALA A 331 11.80 2.50 37.53
N THR A 332 11.00 3.25 36.77
CA THR A 332 9.78 3.89 37.30
C THR A 332 8.54 3.01 37.13
N GLY A 333 8.58 2.04 36.21
CA GLY A 333 7.43 1.26 35.79
C GLY A 333 6.47 2.01 34.87
N ASP A 334 6.74 3.25 34.49
CA ASP A 334 5.84 4.03 33.65
C ASP A 334 5.72 3.44 32.24
N VAL A 335 4.51 3.44 31.69
CA VAL A 335 4.21 2.93 30.35
C VAL A 335 3.61 4.03 29.49
N ARG A 336 4.12 4.16 28.27
CA ARG A 336 3.64 5.11 27.26
C ARG A 336 3.30 4.40 25.97
N VAL A 337 2.33 4.93 25.24
CA VAL A 337 2.11 4.62 23.82
C VAL A 337 2.45 5.86 23.02
N VAL A 338 3.53 5.80 22.25
CA VAL A 338 3.95 6.88 21.35
C VAL A 338 3.27 6.67 20.01
N ASP A 339 2.43 7.61 19.61
CA ASP A 339 1.79 7.65 18.30
C ASP A 339 2.80 8.22 17.29
N LEU A 340 3.25 7.42 16.33
CA LEU A 340 4.30 7.83 15.39
C LEU A 340 3.81 8.80 14.31
N VAL A 341 2.47 8.96 14.20
CA VAL A 341 1.82 9.90 13.29
C VAL A 341 1.62 11.25 13.96
N THR A 342 1.02 11.27 15.16
CA THR A 342 0.72 12.54 15.86
C THR A 342 1.84 13.03 16.78
N GLU A 343 2.83 12.16 17.05
CA GLU A 343 3.93 12.39 18.01
C GLU A 343 3.48 12.48 19.48
N ASP A 344 2.21 12.17 19.76
CA ASP A 344 1.66 12.16 21.12
C ASP A 344 2.13 10.94 21.91
N ALA A 345 2.42 11.14 23.20
CA ALA A 345 2.67 10.07 24.15
C ALA A 345 1.46 9.89 25.08
N ILE A 346 0.77 8.76 24.94
CA ILE A 346 -0.40 8.40 25.74
C ILE A 346 0.06 7.64 26.99
N ASP A 347 -0.37 8.06 28.17
CA ASP A 347 -0.09 7.38 29.44
C ASP A 347 -1.03 6.17 29.62
N LEU A 348 -0.46 4.97 29.76
CA LEU A 348 -1.20 3.73 30.08
C LEU A 348 -0.97 3.25 31.52
N GLY A 349 -0.44 4.10 32.38
CA GLY A 349 -0.20 3.83 33.79
C GLY A 349 1.16 3.18 34.04
N ARG A 350 1.22 2.32 35.06
CA ARG A 350 2.48 1.81 35.62
C ARG A 350 2.48 0.30 35.82
N MET A 351 3.60 -0.33 35.50
CA MET A 351 3.96 -1.71 35.81
C MET A 351 5.44 -1.75 36.24
N GLU A 352 5.69 -1.91 37.54
CA GLU A 352 7.06 -1.94 38.06
C GLU A 352 7.81 -3.21 37.63
N GLY A 353 9.08 -3.03 37.27
CA GLY A 353 10.00 -4.12 36.97
C GLY A 353 9.79 -4.78 35.61
N VAL A 354 9.23 -4.05 34.62
CA VAL A 354 9.14 -4.55 33.24
C VAL A 354 10.54 -4.80 32.69
N ASP A 355 10.86 -6.07 32.48
CA ASP A 355 12.15 -6.52 31.94
C ASP A 355 12.02 -7.02 30.50
N ARG A 356 10.80 -7.36 30.06
CA ARG A 356 10.53 -7.80 28.69
C ARG A 356 9.20 -7.33 28.15
N MET A 357 9.20 -7.10 26.85
CA MET A 357 8.00 -6.81 26.06
C MET A 357 7.98 -7.67 24.80
N SER A 358 6.79 -8.14 24.45
CA SER A 358 6.52 -8.84 23.20
C SER A 358 5.25 -8.27 22.55
N THR A 359 5.04 -8.54 21.26
CA THR A 359 3.85 -8.08 20.55
C THR A 359 3.41 -9.06 19.48
N ASP A 360 2.09 -9.17 19.30
CA ASP A 360 1.47 -9.88 18.20
C ASP A 360 1.10 -8.97 17.01
N GLY A 361 1.46 -7.69 17.06
CA GLY A 361 1.22 -6.67 16.03
C GLY A 361 0.13 -5.66 16.43
N ARG A 362 -0.77 -6.04 17.32
CA ARG A 362 -1.79 -5.14 17.90
C ARG A 362 -1.58 -4.95 19.39
N PHE A 363 -1.44 -6.05 20.12
CA PHE A 363 -1.31 -6.02 21.56
C PHE A 363 0.15 -6.07 21.98
N ALA A 364 0.47 -5.39 23.07
CA ALA A 364 1.75 -5.48 23.75
C ALA A 364 1.60 -6.31 25.02
N PHE A 365 2.54 -7.22 25.23
CA PHE A 365 2.60 -8.13 26.38
C PHE A 365 3.82 -7.75 27.20
N LEU A 366 3.59 -7.10 28.34
CA LEU A 366 4.62 -6.62 29.25
C LEU A 366 4.82 -7.68 30.33
N SER A 367 6.05 -8.11 30.55
CA SER A 367 6.41 -9.09 31.57
C SER A 367 7.28 -8.46 32.65
N ALA A 368 7.04 -8.82 33.91
CA ALA A 368 7.84 -8.44 35.08
C ALA A 368 7.87 -9.61 36.07
N GLY A 369 8.93 -10.43 36.02
CA GLY A 369 8.96 -11.72 36.69
C GLY A 369 7.79 -12.60 36.23
N ASP A 370 7.00 -13.14 37.17
CA ASP A 370 5.84 -13.99 36.84
C ASP A 370 4.57 -13.20 36.45
N ARG A 371 4.61 -11.86 36.50
CA ARG A 371 3.46 -11.01 36.18
C ARG A 371 3.48 -10.63 34.71
N MET A 372 2.31 -10.67 34.07
CA MET A 372 2.11 -10.16 32.72
C MET A 372 0.97 -9.13 32.69
N ARG A 373 1.14 -8.07 31.91
CA ARG A 373 0.08 -7.11 31.57
C ARG A 373 -0.11 -7.04 30.07
N ILE A 374 -1.36 -6.96 29.63
CA ILE A 374 -1.72 -6.92 28.21
C ILE A 374 -2.27 -5.54 27.90
N LEU A 375 -1.70 -4.88 26.90
CA LEU A 375 -2.11 -3.56 26.44
C LEU A 375 -2.59 -3.63 25.00
N ASP A 376 -3.71 -2.99 24.70
CA ASP A 376 -4.11 -2.68 23.32
C ASP A 376 -3.58 -1.28 23.00
N ALA A 377 -2.62 -1.19 22.09
CA ALA A 377 -2.11 0.09 21.66
C ALA A 377 -3.15 0.89 20.85
N GLY A 378 -4.29 0.29 20.49
CA GLY A 378 -5.37 0.95 19.76
C GLY A 378 -5.02 1.20 18.29
N ALA A 379 -4.19 0.35 17.70
CA ALA A 379 -3.91 0.38 16.27
C ALA A 379 -3.70 -1.03 15.74
N TRP A 380 -4.31 -1.35 14.60
CA TRP A 380 -4.09 -2.62 13.91
C TRP A 380 -4.38 -2.52 12.43
N THR A 381 -3.86 -3.51 11.72
CA THR A 381 -4.01 -3.66 10.28
C THR A 381 -4.69 -5.00 9.98
N VAL A 382 -5.56 -5.01 8.98
CA VAL A 382 -6.20 -6.23 8.45
C VAL A 382 -5.84 -6.34 6.97
N ASP A 383 -5.00 -7.31 6.64
CA ASP A 383 -4.53 -7.58 5.28
C ASP A 383 -5.37 -8.68 4.63
N HIS A 384 -6.06 -8.36 3.54
CA HIS A 384 -6.84 -9.30 2.72
C HIS A 384 -6.04 -9.89 1.54
N GLY A 385 -4.80 -9.43 1.34
CA GLY A 385 -3.89 -9.83 0.27
C GLY A 385 -4.02 -8.98 -1.00
N ASP A 386 -5.21 -8.48 -1.32
CA ASP A 386 -5.48 -7.55 -2.43
C ASP A 386 -5.68 -6.10 -1.97
N HIS A 387 -6.13 -5.90 -0.73
CA HIS A 387 -6.21 -4.61 -0.06
C HIS A 387 -5.98 -4.77 1.45
N VAL A 388 -5.79 -3.64 2.12
CA VAL A 388 -5.45 -3.57 3.54
C VAL A 388 -6.32 -2.51 4.20
N HIS A 389 -6.96 -2.86 5.33
CA HIS A 389 -7.67 -1.90 6.18
C HIS A 389 -6.80 -1.52 7.38
N TYR A 390 -6.76 -0.24 7.71
CA TYR A 390 -6.04 0.28 8.87
C TYR A 390 -7.05 0.82 9.87
N TYR A 391 -6.87 0.48 11.14
CA TYR A 391 -7.78 0.90 12.19
C TYR A 391 -7.04 1.61 13.32
N ARG A 392 -7.71 2.62 13.88
CA ARG A 392 -7.29 3.37 15.06
C ARG A 392 -8.36 3.34 16.12
N ALA A 393 -7.95 3.23 17.37
CA ALA A 393 -8.81 3.36 18.55
C ALA A 393 -8.00 4.00 19.70
N PRO A 394 -8.66 4.45 20.77
CA PRO A 394 -7.97 4.81 22.00
C PRO A 394 -7.17 3.62 22.53
N ALA A 395 -5.93 3.86 22.95
CA ALA A 395 -5.12 2.84 23.63
C ALA A 395 -5.75 2.46 24.97
N ARG A 396 -5.68 1.18 25.35
CA ARG A 396 -6.34 0.64 26.54
C ARG A 396 -5.46 -0.39 27.23
N ASP A 397 -5.62 -0.44 28.54
CA ASP A 397 -5.10 -1.49 29.37
C ASP A 397 -6.13 -2.62 29.50
N LEU A 398 -5.76 -3.83 29.10
CA LEU A 398 -6.64 -5.00 29.20
C LEU A 398 -6.51 -5.73 30.53
N GLY A 399 -5.54 -5.34 31.36
CA GLY A 399 -5.30 -5.92 32.68
C GLY A 399 -4.25 -7.02 32.70
N VAL A 400 -4.30 -7.83 33.76
CA VAL A 400 -3.32 -8.88 34.05
C VAL A 400 -3.59 -10.10 33.18
N GLY A 401 -2.55 -10.61 32.53
CA GLY A 401 -2.60 -11.83 31.74
C GLY A 401 -2.16 -13.07 32.50
N THR A 402 -2.37 -14.25 31.90
CA THR A 402 -1.97 -15.56 32.43
C THR A 402 -0.78 -16.14 31.65
N GLY A 403 0.04 -17.01 32.27
CA GLY A 403 1.09 -17.76 31.56
C GLY A 403 2.55 -17.31 31.80
N GLY A 404 2.79 -16.39 32.74
CA GLY A 404 4.15 -15.97 33.13
C GLY A 404 4.84 -15.07 32.09
N PRO A 405 6.18 -14.95 32.15
CA PRO A 405 6.93 -14.04 31.28
C PRO A 405 6.94 -14.53 29.83
N VAL A 406 6.50 -13.66 28.91
CA VAL A 406 6.37 -13.96 27.48
C VAL A 406 7.66 -13.66 26.75
N SER A 407 8.20 -14.67 26.07
CA SER A 407 9.37 -14.55 25.19
C SER A 407 9.00 -14.05 23.80
N VAL A 408 7.92 -14.58 23.20
CA VAL A 408 7.43 -14.20 21.88
C VAL A 408 5.92 -14.41 21.80
N ALA A 409 5.24 -13.56 21.04
CA ALA A 409 3.81 -13.61 20.81
C ALA A 409 3.53 -13.72 19.31
N HIS A 410 2.66 -14.66 18.93
CA HIS A 410 2.20 -14.84 17.56
C HIS A 410 0.68 -14.85 17.53
N ALA A 411 0.05 -14.37 16.47
CA ALA A 411 -1.39 -14.39 16.36
C ALA A 411 -1.86 -14.68 14.94
N ASP A 412 -3.08 -15.22 14.85
CA ASP A 412 -3.90 -15.22 13.65
C ASP A 412 -5.27 -14.55 13.95
N SER A 413 -6.24 -14.76 13.07
CA SER A 413 -7.59 -14.19 13.19
C SER A 413 -8.37 -14.68 14.41
N ALA A 414 -8.02 -15.83 15.01
CA ALA A 414 -8.81 -16.46 16.06
C ALA A 414 -8.04 -16.69 17.37
N VAL A 415 -6.71 -16.84 17.33
CA VAL A 415 -5.90 -17.19 18.50
C VAL A 415 -4.66 -16.31 18.58
N THR A 416 -4.32 -15.89 19.80
CA THR A 416 -3.02 -15.33 20.15
C THR A 416 -2.26 -16.34 20.99
N ALA A 417 -1.07 -16.76 20.54
CA ALA A 417 -0.20 -17.71 21.20
C ALA A 417 0.96 -16.98 21.88
N LEU A 418 1.05 -17.11 23.20
CA LEU A 418 2.08 -16.49 24.03
C LEU A 418 3.06 -17.58 24.50
N VAL A 419 4.26 -17.57 23.92
CA VAL A 419 5.31 -18.54 24.27
C VAL A 419 6.09 -18.02 25.47
N SER A 420 6.06 -18.74 26.58
CA SER A 420 6.81 -18.40 27.80
C SER A 420 8.30 -18.72 27.66
N GLU A 421 9.14 -18.16 28.53
CA GLU A 421 10.55 -18.57 28.61
C GLU A 421 10.75 -20.03 28.97
N ALA A 422 9.85 -20.56 29.80
CA ALA A 422 9.83 -21.98 30.17
C ALA A 422 9.48 -22.90 28.99
N GLY A 423 9.08 -22.32 27.84
CA GLY A 423 8.76 -23.04 26.62
C GLY A 423 7.32 -23.54 26.53
N SER A 424 6.47 -23.23 27.50
CA SER A 424 5.02 -23.46 27.38
C SER A 424 4.36 -22.38 26.52
N THR A 425 3.23 -22.68 25.89
CA THR A 425 2.46 -21.69 25.13
C THR A 425 1.06 -21.54 25.70
N THR A 426 0.70 -20.33 26.13
CA THR A 426 -0.68 -19.97 26.50
C THR A 426 -1.43 -19.48 25.26
N LEU A 427 -2.62 -20.00 25.02
CA LEU A 427 -3.50 -19.60 23.92
C LEU A 427 -4.59 -18.69 24.45
N LEU A 428 -4.71 -17.50 23.88
CA LEU A 428 -5.76 -16.53 24.17
C LEU A 428 -6.73 -16.41 23.00
N ASP A 429 -8.00 -16.18 23.31
CA ASP A 429 -9.05 -15.90 22.33
C ASP A 429 -8.85 -14.50 21.74
N ARG A 430 -8.64 -14.44 20.42
CA ARG A 430 -8.34 -13.19 19.71
C ARG A 430 -9.52 -12.22 19.71
N SER A 431 -10.73 -12.74 19.57
CA SER A 431 -11.95 -11.94 19.53
C SER A 431 -12.23 -11.35 20.90
N ALA A 432 -12.05 -12.14 21.97
CA ALA A 432 -12.18 -11.67 23.34
C ALA A 432 -11.19 -10.54 23.66
N LEU A 433 -9.92 -10.68 23.24
CA LEU A 433 -8.91 -9.63 23.39
C LEU A 433 -9.32 -8.35 22.65
N GLY A 434 -9.79 -8.48 21.40
CA GLY A 434 -10.30 -7.35 20.61
C GLY A 434 -11.50 -6.65 21.25
N ALA A 435 -12.34 -7.40 21.97
CA ALA A 435 -13.47 -6.86 22.75
C ALA A 435 -13.05 -6.29 24.12
N GLY A 436 -11.76 -6.35 24.47
CA GLY A 436 -11.22 -5.80 25.72
C GLY A 436 -11.23 -6.77 26.91
N SER A 437 -11.34 -8.09 26.67
CA SER A 437 -11.36 -9.11 27.71
C SER A 437 -10.31 -10.19 27.49
N VAL A 438 -9.61 -10.60 28.55
CA VAL A 438 -8.60 -11.66 28.46
C VAL A 438 -9.27 -13.01 28.72
N ARG A 439 -9.39 -13.84 27.67
CA ARG A 439 -9.94 -15.18 27.76
C ARG A 439 -8.93 -16.22 27.29
N GLU A 440 -8.50 -17.07 28.21
CA GLU A 440 -7.65 -18.21 27.91
C GLU A 440 -8.44 -19.33 27.23
N ARG A 441 -7.87 -19.90 26.16
CA ARG A 441 -8.41 -21.07 25.44
C ARG A 441 -7.73 -22.37 25.87
N GLY A 442 -6.50 -22.30 26.35
CA GLY A 442 -5.76 -23.43 26.88
C GLY A 442 -4.26 -23.19 26.92
N VAL A 443 -3.52 -24.18 27.43
CA VAL A 443 -2.07 -24.15 27.54
C VAL A 443 -1.48 -25.38 26.87
N ILE A 444 -0.46 -25.17 26.05
CA ILE A 444 0.38 -26.23 25.49
C ILE A 444 1.64 -26.29 26.33
N ALA A 445 1.77 -27.34 27.14
CA ALA A 445 2.94 -27.55 27.99
C ALA A 445 4.17 -27.93 27.16
N ASP A 446 5.33 -27.38 27.54
CA ASP A 446 6.66 -27.72 26.97
C ASP A 446 6.68 -27.73 25.43
N ALA A 447 6.06 -26.74 24.79
CA ALA A 447 6.17 -26.53 23.35
C ALA A 447 5.87 -25.09 22.95
N ALA A 448 6.66 -24.58 22.01
CA ALA A 448 6.39 -23.31 21.35
C ALA A 448 5.35 -23.52 20.24
N ALA A 449 4.25 -22.79 20.27
CA ALA A 449 3.21 -22.85 19.24
C ALA A 449 3.09 -21.55 18.45
N VAL A 450 2.94 -21.67 17.14
CA VAL A 450 2.76 -20.55 16.20
C VAL A 450 1.46 -20.75 15.43
N PRO A 451 0.45 -19.88 15.59
CA PRO A 451 -0.74 -19.86 14.75
C PRO A 451 -0.37 -19.56 13.29
N TYR A 452 -0.77 -20.42 12.36
CA TYR A 452 -0.50 -20.27 10.94
C TYR A 452 -1.47 -21.09 10.09
N ALA A 453 -2.03 -20.47 9.05
CA ALA A 453 -2.98 -21.11 8.13
C ALA A 453 -4.10 -21.89 8.84
N GLU A 454 -4.77 -21.23 9.80
CA GLU A 454 -5.88 -21.77 10.60
C GLU A 454 -5.51 -22.96 11.52
N HIS A 455 -4.22 -23.22 11.73
CA HIS A 455 -3.69 -24.30 12.58
C HIS A 455 -2.66 -23.76 13.56
N LEU A 456 -2.23 -24.61 14.50
CA LEU A 456 -1.09 -24.38 15.38
C LEU A 456 0.08 -25.25 14.92
N LEU A 457 1.21 -24.62 14.62
CA LEU A 457 2.49 -25.31 14.43
C LEU A 457 3.20 -25.39 15.77
N VAL A 458 3.34 -26.59 16.30
CA VAL A 458 3.79 -26.85 17.68
C VAL A 458 5.15 -27.52 17.65
N ALA A 459 6.20 -26.78 18.03
CA ALA A 459 7.56 -27.30 18.15
C ALA A 459 7.77 -27.91 19.54
N VAL A 460 7.79 -29.24 19.61
CA VAL A 460 7.92 -30.00 20.87
C VAL A 460 9.38 -30.41 21.07
N PRO A 461 10.11 -29.84 22.05
CA PRO A 461 11.54 -30.10 22.24
C PRO A 461 11.85 -31.58 22.46
N SER A 462 11.05 -32.26 23.28
CA SER A 462 11.21 -33.69 23.61
C SER A 462 11.03 -34.63 22.42
N ARG A 463 10.34 -34.20 21.34
CA ARG A 463 10.10 -35.02 20.15
C ARG A 463 10.98 -34.66 18.97
N THR A 464 11.77 -33.58 19.05
CA THR A 464 12.64 -33.08 17.97
C THR A 464 11.89 -32.84 16.65
N ARG A 465 10.58 -32.55 16.71
CA ARG A 465 9.69 -32.40 15.56
C ARG A 465 8.68 -31.28 15.79
N VAL A 466 8.14 -30.78 14.69
CA VAL A 466 7.03 -29.83 14.68
C VAL A 466 5.75 -30.56 14.28
N GLU A 467 4.73 -30.44 15.11
CA GLU A 467 3.41 -31.02 14.91
C GLU A 467 2.46 -29.95 14.36
N VAL A 468 1.52 -30.37 13.51
CA VAL A 468 0.37 -29.55 13.12
C VAL A 468 -0.79 -29.95 14.01
N ARG A 469 -1.35 -28.97 14.73
CA ARG A 469 -2.52 -29.15 15.59
C ARG A 469 -3.64 -28.22 15.16
N THR A 470 -4.88 -28.57 15.49
CA THR A 470 -6.02 -27.64 15.38
C THR A 470 -5.86 -26.51 16.39
N ARG A 471 -6.63 -25.42 16.23
CA ARG A 471 -6.65 -24.31 17.19
C ARG A 471 -7.14 -24.71 18.59
N ASP A 472 -7.86 -25.83 18.70
CA ASP A 472 -8.29 -26.41 19.97
C ASP A 472 -7.22 -27.35 20.58
N GLY A 473 -6.06 -27.47 19.94
CA GLY A 473 -4.93 -28.26 20.43
C GLY A 473 -4.97 -29.74 20.05
N ALA A 474 -5.96 -30.19 19.27
CA ALA A 474 -6.01 -31.57 18.80
C ALA A 474 -4.92 -31.83 17.75
N HIS A 475 -4.22 -32.95 17.85
CA HIS A 475 -3.22 -33.35 16.87
C HIS A 475 -3.86 -33.61 15.49
N ALA A 476 -3.24 -33.07 14.43
CA ALA A 476 -3.70 -33.26 13.05
C ALA A 476 -2.68 -34.04 12.21
N SER A 477 -1.40 -33.67 12.24
CA SER A 477 -0.33 -34.38 11.53
C SER A 477 1.06 -34.04 12.07
N ASP A 478 2.07 -34.84 11.72
CA ASP A 478 3.47 -34.56 12.02
C ASP A 478 4.22 -34.10 10.77
N LEU A 479 5.09 -33.10 10.92
CA LEU A 479 5.98 -32.69 9.84
C LEU A 479 7.17 -33.66 9.74
N ALA A 480 7.48 -34.07 8.52
CA ALA A 480 8.49 -35.11 8.27
C ALA A 480 9.91 -34.68 8.70
N GLN A 481 10.26 -33.42 8.46
CA GLN A 481 11.59 -32.87 8.76
C GLN A 481 11.75 -32.60 10.27
N PRO A 482 12.85 -33.06 10.89
CA PRO A 482 13.09 -32.82 12.32
C PRO A 482 13.44 -31.35 12.60
N CYS A 483 13.24 -30.91 13.82
CA CYS A 483 13.78 -29.67 14.39
C CYS A 483 14.33 -29.97 15.79
N PRO A 484 15.60 -30.42 15.91
CA PRO A 484 16.21 -30.69 17.19
C PRO A 484 16.39 -29.40 18.00
N HIS A 485 16.09 -29.45 19.30
CA HIS A 485 16.20 -28.31 20.24
C HIS A 485 15.66 -26.99 19.68
N PRO A 486 14.35 -26.90 19.38
CA PRO A 486 13.75 -25.72 18.78
C PRO A 486 13.92 -24.50 19.67
N ARG A 487 14.45 -23.41 19.11
CA ARG A 487 14.65 -22.11 19.76
C ARG A 487 14.39 -20.99 18.74
N GLY A 488 13.58 -20.01 19.13
CA GLY A 488 13.19 -18.91 18.25
C GLY A 488 12.15 -19.33 17.22
N SER A 489 11.23 -18.42 16.93
CA SER A 489 10.22 -18.60 15.89
C SER A 489 9.88 -17.27 15.24
N ALA A 490 9.53 -17.30 13.96
CA ALA A 490 9.14 -16.11 13.21
C ALA A 490 8.08 -16.45 12.16
N VAL A 491 7.08 -15.58 12.03
CA VAL A 491 6.10 -15.63 10.93
C VAL A 491 6.57 -14.68 9.84
N THR A 492 6.68 -15.20 8.61
CA THR A 492 7.09 -14.46 7.41
C THR A 492 6.02 -14.56 6.34
N ARG A 493 6.07 -13.69 5.31
CA ARG A 493 5.21 -13.83 4.11
C ARG A 493 5.41 -15.13 3.32
N ARG A 494 6.40 -15.95 3.68
CA ARG A 494 6.71 -17.23 3.01
C ARG A 494 6.36 -18.45 3.84
N GLY A 495 6.03 -18.27 5.13
CA GLY A 495 5.82 -19.37 6.06
C GLY A 495 6.32 -19.06 7.45
N VAL A 496 6.22 -20.05 8.33
CA VAL A 496 6.75 -20.00 9.69
C VAL A 496 8.14 -20.58 9.72
N VAL A 497 9.06 -19.91 10.39
CA VAL A 497 10.43 -20.38 10.61
C VAL A 497 10.60 -20.74 12.07
N PHE A 498 11.09 -21.95 12.34
CA PHE A 498 11.59 -22.37 13.66
C PHE A 498 13.12 -22.45 13.62
N GLY A 499 13.81 -21.89 14.61
CA GLY A 499 15.24 -22.10 14.77
C GLY A 499 15.47 -23.48 15.40
N CYS A 500 16.43 -24.23 14.87
CA CYS A 500 16.76 -25.60 15.30
C CYS A 500 18.27 -25.69 15.59
N ALA A 501 18.72 -26.82 16.16
CA ALA A 501 20.14 -27.04 16.44
C ALA A 501 21.02 -27.13 15.21
N ASP A 502 20.44 -27.56 14.11
CA ASP A 502 21.07 -27.84 12.84
C ASP A 502 20.74 -26.80 11.75
N GLY A 503 20.01 -25.72 12.08
CA GLY A 503 19.66 -24.68 11.12
C GLY A 503 18.32 -24.02 11.44
N ALA A 504 17.54 -23.74 10.39
CA ALA A 504 16.15 -23.32 10.48
C ALA A 504 15.23 -24.34 9.81
N LEU A 505 14.00 -24.48 10.31
CA LEU A 505 12.93 -25.23 9.66
C LEU A 505 11.88 -24.26 9.14
N LEU A 506 11.72 -24.18 7.81
CA LEU A 506 10.66 -23.42 7.16
C LEU A 506 9.44 -24.30 6.96
N VAL A 507 8.30 -23.88 7.50
CA VAL A 507 6.99 -24.53 7.33
C VAL A 507 6.08 -23.66 6.48
N THR A 508 5.52 -24.23 5.42
CA THR A 508 4.60 -23.53 4.50
C THR A 508 3.30 -24.31 4.34
N ALA A 509 2.22 -23.61 4.01
CA ALA A 509 0.90 -24.21 3.76
C ALA A 509 0.40 -23.92 2.35
N ARG A 510 -0.13 -24.94 1.65
CA ARG A 510 -0.86 -24.82 0.38
C ARG A 510 -2.05 -25.77 0.39
N ASP A 511 -3.24 -25.29 0.05
CA ASP A 511 -4.47 -26.10 0.00
C ASP A 511 -4.68 -26.95 1.26
N ALA A 512 -4.46 -26.33 2.44
CA ALA A 512 -4.48 -26.95 3.77
C ALA A 512 -3.42 -28.06 4.03
N ALA A 513 -2.53 -28.34 3.09
CA ALA A 513 -1.38 -29.23 3.29
C ALA A 513 -0.16 -28.44 3.78
N PHE A 514 0.47 -28.94 4.86
CA PHE A 514 1.68 -28.36 5.43
C PHE A 514 2.92 -29.10 4.93
N THR A 515 3.93 -28.33 4.55
CA THR A 515 5.24 -28.86 4.14
C THR A 515 6.33 -28.20 4.94
N ALA A 516 7.40 -28.95 5.22
CA ALA A 516 8.53 -28.48 6.01
C ALA A 516 9.83 -28.69 5.24
N GLU A 517 10.71 -27.71 5.28
CA GLU A 517 11.99 -27.73 4.61
C GLU A 517 13.10 -27.22 5.53
N LYS A 518 14.18 -28.01 5.63
CA LYS A 518 15.34 -27.68 6.45
C LYS A 518 16.26 -26.72 5.69
N ILE A 519 16.68 -25.66 6.36
CA ILE A 519 17.68 -24.70 5.91
C ILE A 519 18.89 -24.83 6.84
N PRO A 520 19.87 -25.70 6.51
CA PRO A 520 20.95 -26.04 7.43
C PRO A 520 21.89 -24.86 7.66
N TYR A 521 22.48 -24.78 8.87
CA TYR A 521 23.55 -23.83 9.11
C TYR A 521 24.76 -24.10 8.18
N PRO A 522 25.56 -23.07 7.87
CA PRO A 522 26.85 -23.28 7.21
C PRO A 522 27.74 -24.23 8.01
N PRO A 523 28.56 -25.09 7.35
CA PRO A 523 29.49 -25.99 8.03
C PRO A 523 30.41 -25.26 9.00
N GLY A 524 30.64 -25.84 10.18
CA GLY A 524 31.49 -25.24 11.22
C GLY A 524 30.76 -24.29 12.18
N THR A 525 29.44 -24.16 12.08
CA THR A 525 28.64 -23.39 13.06
C THR A 525 28.65 -24.12 14.40
N VAL A 526 29.14 -23.44 15.44
CA VAL A 526 29.19 -23.95 16.83
C VAL A 526 27.89 -23.64 17.56
N ASP A 527 27.62 -24.38 18.64
CA ASP A 527 26.36 -24.25 19.39
C ASP A 527 26.12 -22.82 19.93
N ALA A 528 27.20 -22.13 20.34
CA ALA A 528 27.16 -20.75 20.84
C ALA A 528 26.76 -19.71 19.77
N ASP A 529 26.86 -20.05 18.48
CA ASP A 529 26.53 -19.15 17.37
C ASP A 529 25.12 -19.40 16.81
N ARG A 530 24.37 -20.37 17.35
CA ARG A 530 23.04 -20.70 16.83
C ARG A 530 22.07 -19.53 17.01
N ALA A 531 21.21 -19.31 16.02
CA ALA A 531 20.07 -18.42 16.14
C ALA A 531 19.07 -19.00 17.17
N VAL A 532 18.90 -18.30 18.28
CA VAL A 532 17.92 -18.64 19.34
C VAL A 532 16.76 -17.66 19.41
N GLU A 533 16.87 -16.52 18.74
CA GLU A 533 15.85 -15.50 18.59
C GLU A 533 15.95 -14.92 17.17
N PHE A 534 14.81 -14.59 16.56
CA PHE A 534 14.76 -13.91 15.27
C PHE A 534 14.20 -12.49 15.43
N ARG A 535 14.86 -11.53 14.80
CA ARG A 535 14.36 -10.16 14.60
C ARG A 535 14.08 -9.95 13.12
N HIS A 536 12.97 -9.29 12.82
CA HIS A 536 12.58 -8.92 11.48
C HIS A 536 11.48 -7.88 11.51
N ARG A 537 11.34 -7.12 10.41
CA ARG A 537 10.09 -6.43 10.09
C ARG A 537 8.98 -7.45 9.85
N ARG A 538 7.80 -7.24 10.43
CA ARG A 538 6.60 -8.08 10.17
C ARG A 538 6.37 -8.27 8.67
N GLY A 539 6.08 -9.50 8.26
CA GLY A 539 5.91 -9.88 6.86
C GLY A 539 7.20 -10.03 6.05
N SER A 540 8.35 -9.57 6.54
CA SER A 540 9.65 -9.78 5.88
C SER A 540 9.97 -11.27 5.74
N ALA A 541 10.62 -11.64 4.63
CA ALA A 541 11.17 -12.98 4.41
C ALA A 541 12.69 -13.05 4.69
N THR A 542 13.24 -12.02 5.33
CA THR A 542 14.62 -11.96 5.79
C THR A 542 14.60 -11.78 7.30
N LEU A 543 15.21 -12.74 8.00
CA LEU A 543 15.31 -12.77 9.45
C LEU A 543 16.76 -12.50 9.86
N VAL A 544 16.95 -11.88 11.03
CA VAL A 544 18.29 -11.72 11.61
C VAL A 544 18.34 -12.31 13.01
N ALA A 545 19.52 -12.80 13.39
CA ALA A 545 19.78 -13.34 14.71
C ALA A 545 21.22 -13.06 15.09
N ALA A 546 21.51 -12.86 16.38
CA ALA A 546 22.90 -12.80 16.83
C ALA A 546 23.62 -14.14 16.56
N ALA A 547 24.87 -14.07 16.14
CA ALA A 547 25.75 -15.21 15.87
C ALA A 547 26.87 -15.25 16.93
N GLY A 548 26.47 -15.42 18.20
CA GLY A 548 27.37 -15.43 19.34
C GLY A 548 28.18 -14.13 19.45
N ARG A 549 29.50 -14.26 19.58
CA ARG A 549 30.44 -13.12 19.61
C ARG A 549 30.98 -12.72 18.24
N ARG A 550 30.65 -13.47 17.18
CA ARG A 550 31.21 -13.25 15.83
C ARG A 550 30.46 -12.16 15.07
N GLY A 551 29.14 -12.08 15.22
CA GLY A 551 28.36 -11.09 14.51
C GLY A 551 26.89 -11.42 14.40
N VAL A 552 26.35 -11.34 13.19
CA VAL A 552 24.92 -11.50 12.93
C VAL A 552 24.68 -12.50 11.80
N TRP A 553 23.74 -13.40 12.04
CA TRP A 553 23.14 -14.22 11.01
C TRP A 553 22.05 -13.45 10.27
N VAL A 554 22.06 -13.55 8.94
CA VAL A 554 20.97 -13.14 8.06
C VAL A 554 20.44 -14.38 7.36
N LEU A 555 19.18 -14.73 7.61
CA LEU A 555 18.48 -15.82 6.95
C LEU A 555 17.55 -15.25 5.87
N ASP A 556 17.87 -15.46 4.59
CA ASP A 556 16.93 -15.21 3.48
C ASP A 556 16.07 -16.46 3.26
N VAL A 557 14.83 -16.43 3.72
CA VAL A 557 13.88 -17.55 3.66
C VAL A 557 13.51 -17.91 2.22
N ARG A 558 13.60 -16.97 1.28
CA ARG A 558 13.23 -17.20 -0.13
C ARG A 558 14.34 -17.92 -0.87
N ARG A 559 15.59 -17.54 -0.59
CA ARG A 559 16.78 -18.20 -1.13
C ARG A 559 17.16 -19.44 -0.34
N LYS A 560 16.66 -19.58 0.89
CA LYS A 560 16.98 -20.65 1.85
C LYS A 560 18.47 -20.67 2.14
N THR A 561 19.01 -19.50 2.44
CA THR A 561 20.45 -19.30 2.65
C THR A 561 20.69 -18.52 3.94
N TRP A 562 21.67 -18.98 4.70
CA TRP A 562 22.26 -18.24 5.81
C TRP A 562 23.48 -17.46 5.32
N THR A 563 23.55 -16.20 5.70
CA THR A 563 24.73 -15.35 5.52
C THR A 563 25.22 -14.90 6.89
N SER A 564 26.51 -15.08 7.17
CA SER A 564 27.15 -14.53 8.37
C SER A 564 27.72 -13.17 8.01
N VAL A 565 27.38 -12.13 8.77
CA VAL A 565 28.06 -10.83 8.70
C VAL A 565 28.93 -10.71 9.94
N ASP A 566 30.24 -10.51 9.73
CA ASP A 566 31.21 -10.34 10.82
C ASP A 566 31.16 -8.89 11.31
N THR A 567 30.53 -8.71 12.47
CA THR A 567 30.30 -7.39 13.09
C THR A 567 30.90 -7.32 14.49
N GLY A 568 31.48 -8.42 14.97
CA GLY A 568 31.74 -8.62 16.40
C GLY A 568 30.45 -8.71 17.23
N PRO A 569 30.55 -8.69 18.57
CA PRO A 569 29.40 -8.77 19.47
C PRO A 569 28.43 -7.60 19.25
N VAL A 570 27.14 -7.90 19.17
CA VAL A 570 26.09 -6.91 18.93
C VAL A 570 25.20 -6.73 20.16
N VAL A 571 24.73 -5.50 20.37
CA VAL A 571 23.71 -5.17 21.37
C VAL A 571 22.32 -5.43 20.81
N ALA A 572 22.09 -4.98 19.58
CA ALA A 572 20.87 -5.23 18.83
C ALA A 572 21.16 -5.30 17.34
N ALA A 573 20.39 -6.09 16.61
CA ALA A 573 20.45 -6.16 15.16
C ALA A 573 19.05 -6.35 14.57
N ASN A 574 18.77 -5.70 13.45
CA ASN A 574 17.51 -5.84 12.72
C ASN A 574 17.66 -5.48 11.24
N THR A 575 16.67 -5.81 10.42
CA THR A 575 16.61 -5.42 9.00
C THR A 575 15.17 -5.26 8.52
N ALA A 576 14.95 -4.34 7.58
CA ALA A 576 13.64 -4.12 6.98
C ALA A 576 13.22 -5.24 6.01
N GLY A 577 14.18 -6.04 5.54
CA GLY A 577 13.95 -7.19 4.70
C GLY A 577 14.87 -7.27 3.48
N GLU A 578 14.34 -7.80 2.37
CA GLU A 578 15.13 -7.97 1.15
C GLU A 578 15.69 -6.62 0.65
N GLY A 579 17.00 -6.61 0.37
CA GLY A 579 17.67 -5.48 -0.25
C GLY A 579 17.83 -4.27 0.66
N ALA A 580 17.32 -4.34 1.89
CA ALA A 580 17.57 -3.37 2.92
C ALA A 580 18.90 -3.66 3.63
N ALA A 581 19.45 -2.63 4.26
CA ALA A 581 20.62 -2.78 5.11
C ALA A 581 20.32 -3.67 6.32
N LEU A 582 21.35 -4.40 6.77
CA LEU A 582 21.42 -4.95 8.10
C LEU A 582 21.87 -3.84 9.06
N LEU A 583 21.04 -3.54 10.06
CA LEU A 583 21.33 -2.55 11.10
C LEU A 583 21.90 -3.25 12.32
N VAL A 584 22.99 -2.74 12.85
CA VAL A 584 23.70 -3.32 14.00
C VAL A 584 24.10 -2.22 14.97
N LEU A 585 23.67 -2.37 16.22
CA LEU A 585 24.09 -1.51 17.32
C LEU A 585 25.18 -2.21 18.13
N THR A 586 26.28 -1.51 18.35
CA THR A 586 27.42 -1.98 19.17
C THR A 586 27.43 -1.33 20.55
N ALA A 587 28.18 -1.92 21.49
CA ALA A 587 28.22 -1.48 22.89
C ALA A 587 28.77 -0.06 23.09
N ASP A 588 29.58 0.44 22.16
CA ASP A 588 30.07 1.82 22.16
C ASP A 588 29.02 2.86 21.71
N GLY A 589 27.79 2.42 21.43
CA GLY A 589 26.65 3.25 21.06
C GLY A 589 26.62 3.66 19.60
N LEU A 590 27.45 3.04 18.75
CA LEU A 590 27.42 3.25 17.30
C LEU A 590 26.38 2.35 16.64
N LEU A 591 25.64 2.93 15.70
CA LEU A 591 24.75 2.22 14.79
C LEU A 591 25.46 2.08 13.45
N HIS A 592 25.60 0.83 13.02
CA HIS A 592 26.24 0.44 11.79
C HIS A 592 25.21 -0.09 10.80
N SER A 593 25.46 0.13 9.52
CA SER A 593 24.69 -0.38 8.40
C SER A 593 25.60 -1.26 7.56
N TYR A 594 25.18 -2.50 7.31
CA TYR A 594 25.88 -3.45 6.47
C TYR A 594 25.02 -3.85 5.28
N ASP A 595 25.63 -4.06 4.12
CA ASP A 595 24.99 -4.80 3.04
C ASP A 595 24.89 -6.27 3.43
N ALA A 596 23.66 -6.76 3.62
CA ALA A 596 23.42 -8.09 4.17
C ALA A 596 23.92 -9.25 3.27
N ALA A 597 24.15 -8.99 1.98
CA ALA A 597 24.61 -10.00 1.03
C ALA A 597 26.14 -10.13 1.00
N SER A 598 26.84 -8.99 0.97
CA SER A 598 28.30 -8.93 0.91
C SER A 598 28.98 -8.84 2.27
N GLY A 599 28.24 -8.48 3.32
CA GLY A 599 28.78 -8.20 4.65
C GLY A 599 29.59 -6.92 4.74
N ARG A 600 29.63 -6.08 3.69
CA ARG A 600 30.39 -4.83 3.67
C ARG A 600 29.64 -3.74 4.41
N GLU A 601 30.33 -3.05 5.31
CA GLU A 601 29.80 -1.86 5.97
C GLU A 601 29.54 -0.75 4.94
N SER A 602 28.37 -0.14 5.03
CA SER A 602 27.93 0.93 4.14
C SER A 602 27.87 2.30 4.84
N ALA A 603 27.54 2.35 6.13
CA ALA A 603 27.44 3.58 6.91
C ALA A 603 27.59 3.31 8.40
N VAL A 604 28.01 4.34 9.15
CA VAL A 604 28.08 4.34 10.60
C VAL A 604 27.58 5.69 11.13
N ALA A 605 26.80 5.66 12.20
CA ALA A 605 26.30 6.85 12.88
C ALA A 605 26.34 6.66 14.41
N ARG A 606 26.32 7.76 15.16
CA ARG A 606 26.20 7.74 16.63
C ARG A 606 24.86 8.32 17.05
N PRO A 607 23.76 7.55 16.96
CA PRO A 607 22.46 8.03 17.39
C PRO A 607 22.33 8.08 18.92
N LEU A 608 22.96 7.15 19.65
CA LEU A 608 22.92 7.13 21.11
C LEU A 608 23.82 8.22 21.71
N THR A 609 23.31 8.89 22.73
CA THR A 609 24.02 9.94 23.47
C THR A 609 25.13 9.42 24.38
N ALA A 610 25.11 8.13 24.74
CA ALA A 610 26.14 7.47 25.53
C ALA A 610 26.36 6.01 25.09
N PRO A 611 27.54 5.42 25.35
CA PRO A 611 27.75 3.97 25.23
C PRO A 611 26.77 3.17 26.08
N VAL A 612 26.50 1.94 25.66
CA VAL A 612 25.66 0.98 26.39
C VAL A 612 26.48 0.45 27.57
N ALA A 613 26.08 0.79 28.79
CA ALA A 613 26.76 0.34 29.99
C ALA A 613 26.55 -1.17 30.23
N ASP A 614 27.57 -1.83 30.78
CA ASP A 614 27.47 -3.25 31.14
C ASP A 614 26.36 -3.47 32.17
N GLY A 615 25.47 -4.43 31.89
CA GLY A 615 24.33 -4.76 32.75
C GLY A 615 23.13 -3.79 32.64
N ALA A 616 23.22 -2.72 31.83
CA ALA A 616 22.06 -1.89 31.52
C ALA A 616 21.12 -2.61 30.53
N PRO A 617 19.81 -2.27 30.52
CA PRO A 617 18.89 -2.74 29.50
C PRO A 617 19.41 -2.42 28.10
N ALA A 618 19.55 -3.44 27.26
CA ALA A 618 20.05 -3.28 25.91
C ALA A 618 19.04 -2.46 25.06
N PRO A 619 19.48 -1.38 24.40
CA PRO A 619 18.67 -0.73 23.39
C PRO A 619 18.25 -1.71 22.28
N LEU A 620 17.09 -1.45 21.70
CA LEU A 620 16.41 -2.24 20.69
C LEU A 620 16.37 -1.46 19.38
N ILE A 621 16.44 -2.20 18.26
CA ILE A 621 16.19 -1.66 16.92
C ILE A 621 14.87 -2.25 16.43
N LEU A 622 13.83 -1.42 16.33
CA LEU A 622 12.59 -1.76 15.63
C LEU A 622 12.67 -1.21 14.20
N VAL A 623 12.13 -1.94 13.23
CA VAL A 623 12.30 -1.57 11.81
C VAL A 623 11.00 -1.70 11.06
N ASP A 624 10.69 -0.66 10.30
CA ASP A 624 9.63 -0.62 9.33
C ASP A 624 10.12 -0.53 7.89
N GLU A 625 9.20 -0.34 6.93
CA GLU A 625 9.54 -0.32 5.51
C GLU A 625 10.43 0.86 5.08
N HIS A 626 10.48 1.94 5.87
CA HIS A 626 11.14 3.19 5.52
C HIS A 626 12.02 3.78 6.63
N ARG A 627 11.84 3.34 7.87
CA ARG A 627 12.41 3.89 9.10
C ARG A 627 12.79 2.79 10.09
N ALA A 628 13.79 3.06 10.90
CA ALA A 628 14.10 2.28 12.09
C ALA A 628 13.92 3.15 13.34
N TYR A 629 13.53 2.55 14.45
CA TYR A 629 13.35 3.22 15.73
C TYR A 629 14.33 2.63 16.72
N LEU A 630 15.15 3.50 17.32
CA LEU A 630 16.16 3.15 18.31
C LEU A 630 15.88 3.89 19.60
N ASN A 631 15.67 3.18 20.70
CA ASN A 631 15.52 3.80 22.01
C ASN A 631 16.88 4.23 22.58
N ASP A 632 16.92 5.43 23.15
CA ASP A 632 18.01 5.97 23.95
C ASP A 632 17.49 6.21 25.39
N PRO A 633 17.69 5.24 26.30
CA PRO A 633 17.30 5.36 27.70
C PRO A 633 17.96 6.53 28.43
N VAL A 634 19.18 6.92 28.04
CA VAL A 634 19.96 7.98 28.70
C VAL A 634 19.41 9.35 28.30
N ALA A 635 19.10 9.53 27.01
CA ALA A 635 18.52 10.76 26.48
C ALA A 635 17.01 10.89 26.75
N ARG A 636 16.35 9.84 27.27
CA ARG A 636 14.88 9.73 27.34
C ARG A 636 14.23 9.98 25.98
N ALA A 637 14.75 9.29 24.96
CA ALA A 637 14.33 9.55 23.59
C ALA A 637 14.23 8.27 22.76
N ILE A 638 13.43 8.33 21.69
CA ILE A 638 13.47 7.35 20.60
C ILE A 638 13.89 8.10 19.33
N HIS A 639 14.94 7.60 18.69
CA HIS A 639 15.45 8.15 17.45
C HIS A 639 14.84 7.41 16.26
N GLU A 640 14.16 8.15 15.38
CA GLU A 640 13.74 7.65 14.09
C GLU A 640 14.89 7.80 13.11
N ILE A 641 15.39 6.69 12.60
CA ILE A 641 16.56 6.60 11.73
C ILE A 641 16.11 6.31 10.30
N ASP A 642 16.54 7.16 9.37
CA ASP A 642 16.47 6.91 7.94
C ASP A 642 17.65 6.02 7.54
N TYR A 643 17.43 4.70 7.56
CA TYR A 643 18.45 3.74 7.17
C TYR A 643 18.72 3.72 5.66
N THR A 644 17.91 4.40 4.85
CA THR A 644 18.16 4.57 3.41
C THR A 644 19.01 5.79 3.08
N ASP A 645 19.24 6.65 4.06
CA ASP A 645 19.99 7.91 3.96
C ASP A 645 21.13 7.95 4.99
N ASN A 646 22.09 7.03 4.83
CA ASN A 646 23.31 6.96 5.66
C ASN A 646 23.06 7.01 7.17
N LEU A 647 22.00 6.32 7.64
CA LEU A 647 21.62 6.27 9.06
C LEU A 647 21.31 7.65 9.67
N ARG A 648 20.87 8.62 8.87
CA ARG A 648 20.50 9.95 9.37
C ARG A 648 19.33 9.84 10.34
N THR A 649 19.43 10.47 11.51
CA THR A 649 18.28 10.68 12.40
C THR A 649 17.28 11.62 11.72
N ALA A 650 16.13 11.07 11.33
CA ALA A 650 15.05 11.80 10.69
C ALA A 650 14.27 12.64 11.70
N ARG A 651 13.91 12.02 12.83
CA ARG A 651 13.16 12.63 13.94
C ARG A 651 13.64 12.08 15.29
N THR A 652 13.30 12.75 16.38
CA THR A 652 13.59 12.27 17.73
C THR A 652 12.38 12.55 18.62
N PHE A 653 11.76 11.47 19.10
CA PHE A 653 10.66 11.52 20.04
C PHE A 653 11.23 11.65 21.44
N ARG A 654 11.05 12.80 22.09
CA ARG A 654 11.46 12.99 23.48
C ARG A 654 10.35 12.53 24.41
N LEU A 655 10.72 11.79 25.43
CA LEU A 655 9.79 11.20 26.40
C LEU A 655 10.05 11.76 27.80
N ASP A 656 9.01 11.74 28.61
CA ASP A 656 9.09 12.01 30.05
C ASP A 656 9.74 10.84 30.83
N ILE A 657 9.72 9.64 30.25
CA ILE A 657 10.24 8.38 30.81
C ILE A 657 11.54 7.92 30.12
N ARG A 658 12.27 6.96 30.70
CA ARG A 658 13.40 6.30 30.04
C ARG A 658 12.89 5.11 29.22
N PRO A 659 13.00 5.12 27.88
CA PRO A 659 12.54 4.02 27.06
C PRO A 659 13.49 2.82 27.18
N THR A 660 13.35 1.97 28.19
CA THR A 660 14.24 0.81 28.38
C THR A 660 13.77 -0.42 27.63
N SER A 661 12.46 -0.53 27.39
CA SER A 661 11.83 -1.59 26.61
C SER A 661 10.81 -0.98 25.66
N MET A 662 10.70 -1.52 24.44
CA MET A 662 9.69 -1.08 23.49
C MET A 662 9.28 -2.17 22.50
N VAL A 663 8.04 -2.09 22.02
CA VAL A 663 7.52 -2.90 20.92
C VAL A 663 6.69 -2.05 19.96
N GLU A 664 6.65 -2.45 18.69
CA GLU A 664 5.85 -1.79 17.66
C GLU A 664 4.51 -2.49 17.48
N THR A 665 3.44 -1.69 17.39
CA THR A 665 2.08 -2.13 17.10
C THR A 665 1.48 -1.32 15.95
N GLY A 666 0.32 -1.74 15.46
CA GLY A 666 -0.38 -1.09 14.34
C GLY A 666 -0.11 -1.72 12.98
N ARG A 667 0.50 -2.91 12.92
CA ARG A 667 0.88 -3.58 11.66
C ARG A 667 0.63 -5.08 11.62
#